data_AF-A0A7X2NFK9-F1
#
_entry.id   AF-A0A7X2NFK9-F1
#
_cell.length_a   1.000
_cell.length_b   1.000
_cell.length_c   1.000
_cell.angle_alpha   90.00
_cell.angle_beta   90.00
_cell.angle_gamma   90.00
#
_symmetry.space_group_name_H-M   'P 1'
#
loop_
_entity.id
_entity.type
_entity.pdbx_description
1 polymer ?
#
loop_
_entity_poly.entity_id
_entity_poly.type
_entity_poly.pdbx_seq_one_letter_code
_entity_poly.pdbx_strand_id
1 'polypeptide(L)'
;MLKTLVEKGSYHDSVMLMLLTNELSKLDGVKKVQVMMATPANKDIFARAGLQTAELDDATANDMVIVADIEDDGLLDQMKTMAEAFFEDQSTDSAKAEDQSVKSWEGAMSELPDANLAVISIPGAYAALEGDRALDEGLNVFMFSDNVTIEQETALKQKAHEKGLCVMGPDCGTGIIDGVPIAFTNSVGKGSIGIIGASGTGIQELTCIIDRLGEGVTNAIGTGGRDLSEAVGGITVMDMIDAMEQDDAVKVMIVLSKPPAKAVRDKIENRLSVCKKPVITLFLGEKPEENEDNFYHCYTLDEAARLAVALVRGERVADGQVPIAVGDVFDAADHKAIKAYYSGGTLANEAAMLIKDALDLKIPPEKAEGFMLQHDGHVVVDLGDDVYTQGHPHPMIDPAKRIECMEEALDDPATGVILFDVMLGYGSHADMAGALIPTIKNLQAKAEAEGRKIVFVSTVCGTRRDFQDYDETVKKLKDAGVVVCETNKLACQAAIHAIGLDFDEPEKPTVPRRQSDVKPGTPSDKLVAMLKSKPKVINIGLKSFADVCADFGCETVQFDWAPPAGGDLEMISVLNFLRSYTEGGETVDDMNQKVIAKVVAAQPVLKDNVPAMSVIPELNTDHKTILHAGPPITYDKMPPTVQGSCIGGVLFEEWADNEEDAKRLLESGEIRFIPCHHVNAVGPMGGITTAHMPVWVVENETDGNRAYCTMNEGIGKVLRFGAYSQEVVDRLRWMRDVLGPTLSRALKTKENGLAVNPMIAKAIAMGDEFHQRNIAASLVFLKEVAPAITALDMDEQDKIDVIQFLADTDQFFLNIMMATGKAIMDGARKVTEGTVVTAMCRNGVDFGIRIAGMGDTWFTGPVNTPQGLYFTGYDGEDACPDIGDSAITETVGVGGMAMIAAPAVTRFVGAGGYEDALRTSNTMTEITIAHNPNYIIPTWNFKGTCLGLDARLVVEKDITPVINTGIAHKIPGYGQIGAGTVHPPIECFKKAILAYAKKLGYED
;
A
#
# COMPACT_ATOMS: atom_id res chain seq x y z
N MET A 1 -21.92 1.04 24.27
CA MET A 1 -20.71 0.28 24.60
C MET A 1 -19.82 0.25 23.39
N LEU A 2 -18.52 0.47 23.56
CA LEU A 2 -17.58 0.44 22.44
C LEU A 2 -17.34 -1.00 21.99
N LYS A 3 -17.44 -1.23 20.69
CA LYS A 3 -17.13 -2.49 20.03
C LYS A 3 -16.35 -2.23 18.76
N THR A 4 -15.46 -3.17 18.45
CA THR A 4 -14.60 -3.11 17.27
C THR A 4 -14.74 -4.40 16.47
N LEU A 5 -14.99 -4.25 15.17
CA LEU A 5 -14.82 -5.31 14.19
C LEU A 5 -13.55 -5.00 13.40
N VAL A 6 -12.67 -5.99 13.27
CA VAL A 6 -11.45 -5.89 12.46
C VAL A 6 -11.58 -6.86 11.30
N GLU A 7 -11.53 -6.35 10.09
CA GLU A 7 -11.46 -7.14 8.86
C GLU A 7 -10.03 -7.11 8.34
N LYS A 8 -9.34 -8.25 8.49
CA LYS A 8 -7.88 -8.32 8.27
C LYS A 8 -7.52 -8.38 6.80
N GLY A 9 -6.48 -7.62 6.42
CA GLY A 9 -5.91 -7.65 5.08
C GLY A 9 -6.87 -7.21 3.97
N SER A 10 -7.89 -6.42 4.33
CA SER A 10 -8.87 -5.88 3.39
C SER A 10 -8.70 -4.37 3.30
N TYR A 11 -7.89 -3.94 2.32
CA TYR A 11 -7.71 -2.51 2.05
C TYR A 11 -8.93 -2.00 1.27
N HIS A 12 -9.64 -1.06 1.88
CA HIS A 12 -10.78 -0.39 1.29
C HIS A 12 -10.55 1.11 1.25
N ASP A 13 -11.04 1.73 0.19
CA ASP A 13 -10.92 3.16 -0.03
C ASP A 13 -11.63 4.00 1.06
N SER A 14 -11.02 5.12 1.47
CA SER A 14 -11.55 5.98 2.52
C SER A 14 -12.94 6.55 2.22
N VAL A 15 -13.26 6.89 0.96
CA VAL A 15 -14.59 7.40 0.59
C VAL A 15 -15.62 6.30 0.77
N MET A 16 -15.30 5.08 0.33
CA MET A 16 -16.17 3.91 0.54
C MET A 16 -16.42 3.65 2.02
N LEU A 17 -15.37 3.73 2.86
CA LEU A 17 -15.49 3.56 4.30
C LEU A 17 -16.30 4.69 4.96
N MET A 18 -16.20 5.91 4.46
CA MET A 18 -16.99 7.04 4.96
C MET A 18 -18.47 6.94 4.56
N LEU A 19 -18.77 6.50 3.34
CA LEU A 19 -20.14 6.19 2.92
C LEU A 19 -20.75 5.05 3.76
N LEU A 20 -19.97 3.98 3.99
CA LEU A 20 -20.36 2.90 4.89
C LEU A 20 -20.58 3.40 6.32
N THR A 21 -19.73 4.32 6.81
CA THR A 21 -19.91 4.98 8.11
C THR A 21 -21.26 5.70 8.18
N ASN A 22 -21.63 6.44 7.13
CA ASN A 22 -22.91 7.14 7.06
C ASN A 22 -24.09 6.15 7.06
N GLU A 23 -24.02 5.07 6.29
CA GLU A 23 -25.08 4.05 6.30
C GLU A 23 -25.21 3.38 7.68
N LEU A 24 -24.09 2.97 8.28
CA LEU A 24 -24.08 2.36 9.61
C LEU A 24 -24.60 3.31 10.70
N SER A 25 -24.39 4.61 10.54
CA SER A 25 -24.86 5.62 11.50
C SER A 25 -26.38 5.78 11.54
N LYS A 26 -27.09 5.34 10.49
CA LYS A 26 -28.57 5.39 10.40
C LYS A 26 -29.26 4.26 11.18
N LEU A 27 -28.52 3.28 11.69
CA LEU A 27 -29.08 2.17 12.45
C LEU A 27 -29.58 2.63 13.84
N ASP A 28 -30.83 2.30 14.15
CA ASP A 28 -31.41 2.54 15.48
C ASP A 28 -30.58 1.82 16.56
N GLY A 29 -30.12 2.57 17.56
CA GLY A 29 -29.28 2.06 18.65
C GLY A 29 -27.76 2.23 18.43
N VAL A 30 -27.33 2.81 17.31
CA VAL A 30 -25.94 3.28 17.10
C VAL A 30 -25.84 4.73 17.57
N LYS A 31 -25.00 5.00 18.58
CA LYS A 31 -24.76 6.36 19.09
C LYS A 31 -23.65 7.05 18.31
N LYS A 32 -22.63 6.28 17.94
CA LYS A 32 -21.48 6.75 17.17
C LYS A 32 -20.87 5.56 16.44
N VAL A 33 -20.43 5.77 15.20
CA VAL A 33 -19.69 4.76 14.43
C VAL A 33 -18.66 5.46 13.56
N GLN A 34 -17.52 4.81 13.36
CA GLN A 34 -16.55 5.17 12.33
C GLN A 34 -16.00 3.89 11.70
N VAL A 35 -15.84 3.92 10.38
CA VAL A 35 -15.17 2.88 9.61
C VAL A 35 -13.96 3.50 8.91
N MET A 36 -12.77 2.97 9.14
CA MET A 36 -11.52 3.43 8.52
C MET A 36 -10.52 2.28 8.39
N MET A 37 -9.48 2.45 7.58
CA MET A 37 -8.27 1.62 7.66
C MET A 37 -7.52 1.93 8.96
N ALA A 38 -6.95 0.94 9.64
CA ALA A 38 -6.25 1.13 10.92
C ALA A 38 -4.81 1.66 10.76
N THR A 39 -4.63 2.69 9.92
CA THR A 39 -3.36 3.42 9.78
C THR A 39 -3.04 4.19 11.07
N PRO A 40 -1.77 4.51 11.35
CA PRO A 40 -1.40 5.30 12.52
C PRO A 40 -2.18 6.62 12.64
N ALA A 41 -2.37 7.34 11.53
CA ALA A 41 -3.13 8.60 11.49
C ALA A 41 -4.63 8.39 11.82
N ASN A 42 -5.24 7.32 11.32
CA ASN A 42 -6.65 7.03 11.58
C ASN A 42 -6.89 6.56 13.02
N LYS A 43 -5.94 5.82 13.61
CA LYS A 43 -5.99 5.47 15.05
C LYS A 43 -6.04 6.72 15.93
N ASP A 44 -5.28 7.77 15.58
CA ASP A 44 -5.38 9.05 16.28
C ASP A 44 -6.76 9.71 16.11
N ILE A 45 -7.40 9.57 14.95
CA ILE A 45 -8.76 10.08 14.71
C ILE A 45 -9.77 9.32 15.60
N PHE A 46 -9.71 7.99 15.66
CA PHE A 46 -10.54 7.19 16.57
C PHE A 46 -10.34 7.60 18.03
N ALA A 47 -9.09 7.81 18.46
CA ALA A 47 -8.77 8.24 19.81
C ALA A 47 -9.38 9.61 20.14
N ARG A 48 -9.23 10.61 19.25
CA ARG A 48 -9.87 11.93 19.39
C ARG A 48 -11.40 11.86 19.39
N ALA A 49 -11.94 10.89 18.64
CA ALA A 49 -13.38 10.63 18.59
C ALA A 49 -13.90 9.85 19.82
N GLY A 50 -13.04 9.43 20.75
CA GLY A 50 -13.45 8.61 21.91
C GLY A 50 -13.84 7.18 21.55
N LEU A 51 -13.36 6.68 20.42
CA LEU A 51 -13.61 5.34 19.87
C LEU A 51 -12.34 4.45 19.95
N GLN A 52 -11.51 4.62 20.98
CA GLN A 52 -10.31 3.79 21.14
C GLN A 52 -10.63 2.45 21.84
N THR A 53 -10.07 1.36 21.33
CA THR A 53 -10.23 -0.01 21.86
C THR A 53 -8.91 -0.79 21.72
N ALA A 54 -8.71 -1.84 22.50
CA ALA A 54 -7.49 -2.65 22.42
C ALA A 54 -7.39 -3.37 21.05
N GLU A 55 -8.53 -3.79 20.51
CA GLU A 55 -8.62 -4.43 19.19
C GLU A 55 -8.22 -3.49 18.06
N LEU A 56 -8.51 -2.18 18.18
CA LEU A 56 -8.06 -1.16 17.24
C LEU A 56 -6.54 -0.93 17.35
N ASP A 57 -6.01 -0.92 18.57
CA ASP A 57 -4.58 -0.71 18.81
C ASP A 57 -3.76 -1.86 18.18
N ASP A 58 -4.26 -3.09 18.19
CA ASP A 58 -3.64 -4.28 17.59
C ASP A 58 -3.82 -4.40 16.05
N ALA A 59 -4.75 -3.66 15.44
CA ALA A 59 -5.00 -3.71 14.00
C ALA A 59 -3.86 -3.05 13.19
N THR A 60 -3.60 -3.52 11.98
CA THR A 60 -2.54 -3.00 11.09
C THR A 60 -3.09 -2.01 10.08
N ALA A 61 -2.22 -1.24 9.39
CA ALA A 61 -2.64 -0.29 8.36
C ALA A 61 -3.40 -0.94 7.17
N ASN A 62 -3.27 -2.26 7.02
CA ASN A 62 -3.94 -3.07 6.01
C ASN A 62 -5.29 -3.64 6.47
N ASP A 63 -5.71 -3.37 7.71
CA ASP A 63 -6.97 -3.86 8.27
C ASP A 63 -8.03 -2.76 8.25
N MET A 64 -9.22 -3.09 7.78
CA MET A 64 -10.40 -2.23 7.94
C MET A 64 -10.98 -2.43 9.33
N VAL A 65 -11.30 -1.33 10.00
CA VAL A 65 -11.86 -1.35 11.35
C VAL A 65 -13.18 -0.59 11.40
N ILE A 66 -14.21 -1.24 11.96
CA ILE A 66 -15.48 -0.61 12.32
C ILE A 66 -15.49 -0.47 13.83
N VAL A 67 -15.44 0.76 14.34
CA VAL A 67 -15.58 1.03 15.77
C VAL A 67 -16.88 1.77 16.03
N ALA A 68 -17.72 1.21 16.89
CA ALA A 68 -19.04 1.75 17.18
C ALA A 68 -19.34 1.79 18.68
N ASP A 69 -19.98 2.87 19.12
CA ASP A 69 -20.68 2.97 20.40
C ASP A 69 -22.14 2.58 20.19
N ILE A 70 -22.48 1.35 20.58
CA ILE A 70 -23.80 0.74 20.33
C ILE A 70 -24.55 0.45 21.63
N GLU A 71 -25.88 0.36 21.56
CA GLU A 71 -26.72 0.05 22.72
C GLU A 71 -26.83 -1.45 23.02
N ASP A 72 -26.62 -2.31 22.02
CA ASP A 72 -26.77 -3.78 22.09
C ASP A 72 -25.68 -4.50 21.26
N ASP A 73 -25.16 -5.63 21.76
CA ASP A 73 -24.14 -6.45 21.09
C ASP A 73 -24.63 -7.05 19.75
N GLY A 74 -25.93 -7.31 19.59
CA GLY A 74 -26.53 -7.85 18.37
C GLY A 74 -26.47 -6.90 17.16
N LEU A 75 -26.23 -5.60 17.40
CA LEU A 75 -26.00 -4.63 16.32
C LEU A 75 -24.67 -4.88 15.60
N LEU A 76 -23.69 -5.53 16.26
CA LEU A 76 -22.38 -5.77 15.67
C LEU A 76 -22.46 -6.72 14.46
N ASP A 77 -23.22 -7.81 14.58
CA ASP A 77 -23.44 -8.77 13.49
C ASP A 77 -24.24 -8.13 12.34
N GLN A 78 -25.19 -7.24 12.66
CA GLN A 78 -25.95 -6.49 11.68
C GLN A 78 -25.06 -5.50 10.91
N MET A 79 -24.17 -4.80 11.62
CA MET A 79 -23.19 -3.89 11.02
C MET A 79 -22.22 -4.63 10.10
N LYS A 80 -21.74 -5.81 10.52
CA LYS A 80 -20.92 -6.68 9.68
C LYS A 80 -21.65 -7.11 8.41
N THR A 81 -22.88 -7.60 8.54
CA THR A 81 -23.69 -8.04 7.39
C THR A 81 -23.95 -6.88 6.42
N MET A 82 -24.18 -5.67 6.95
CA MET A 82 -24.41 -4.49 6.12
C MET A 82 -23.13 -4.01 5.43
N ALA A 83 -21.97 -4.12 6.09
CA ALA A 83 -20.67 -3.87 5.47
C ALA A 83 -20.37 -4.86 4.33
N GLU A 84 -20.58 -6.16 4.56
CA GLU A 84 -20.44 -7.20 3.53
C GLU A 84 -21.35 -6.92 2.33
N ALA A 85 -22.63 -6.63 2.58
CA ALA A 85 -23.59 -6.28 1.53
C ALA A 85 -23.23 -4.98 0.78
N PHE A 86 -22.73 -3.96 1.49
CA PHE A 86 -22.31 -2.69 0.90
C PHE A 86 -21.17 -2.89 -0.11
N PHE A 87 -20.21 -3.75 0.19
CA PHE A 87 -19.13 -4.08 -0.74
C PHE A 87 -19.57 -5.05 -1.86
N GLU A 88 -20.48 -5.98 -1.58
CA GLU A 88 -21.04 -6.87 -2.60
C GLU A 88 -21.85 -6.10 -3.67
N ASP A 89 -22.72 -5.17 -3.27
CA ASP A 89 -23.58 -4.41 -4.20
C ASP A 89 -22.71 -3.58 -5.17
N GLN A 90 -21.63 -2.99 -4.66
CA GLN A 90 -20.63 -2.25 -5.44
C GLN A 90 -19.80 -3.14 -6.38
N SER A 91 -19.67 -4.43 -6.08
CA SER A 91 -19.00 -5.39 -6.95
C SER A 91 -19.90 -5.87 -8.10
N THR A 92 -21.23 -5.86 -7.96
CA THR A 92 -22.15 -6.45 -8.94
C THR A 92 -22.37 -5.61 -10.21
N ASP A 93 -22.14 -4.30 -10.18
CA ASP A 93 -22.14 -3.46 -11.38
C ASP A 93 -20.86 -3.62 -12.23
N SER A 94 -19.81 -4.23 -11.68
CA SER A 94 -18.48 -4.38 -12.32
C SER A 94 -18.28 -5.65 -13.17
N ALA A 95 -19.31 -6.51 -13.31
CA ALA A 95 -19.18 -7.85 -13.89
C ALA A 95 -18.98 -7.92 -15.43
N LYS A 96 -18.54 -6.85 -16.11
CA LYS A 96 -18.36 -6.81 -17.58
C LYS A 96 -16.95 -6.61 -18.10
N ALA A 97 -15.95 -6.34 -17.25
CA ALA A 97 -14.54 -6.36 -17.65
C ALA A 97 -13.86 -7.59 -17.02
N GLU A 98 -13.06 -8.32 -17.80
CA GLU A 98 -12.19 -9.38 -17.26
C GLU A 98 -11.30 -8.76 -16.17
N ASP A 99 -11.45 -9.26 -14.94
CA ASP A 99 -10.82 -8.74 -13.72
C ASP A 99 -9.29 -8.93 -13.77
N GLN A 100 -8.58 -7.97 -14.35
CA GLN A 100 -7.12 -7.89 -14.33
C GLN A 100 -6.69 -6.91 -13.24
N SER A 101 -6.85 -7.31 -11.98
CA SER A 101 -6.27 -6.59 -10.85
C SER A 101 -4.87 -7.14 -10.53
N VAL A 102 -3.95 -6.24 -10.18
CA VAL A 102 -2.57 -6.55 -9.83
C VAL A 102 -2.20 -5.87 -8.52
N LYS A 103 -1.18 -6.38 -7.82
CA LYS A 103 -0.75 -5.88 -6.49
C LYS A 103 0.65 -5.25 -6.51
N SER A 104 1.20 -5.00 -7.68
CA SER A 104 2.51 -4.37 -7.84
C SER A 104 2.66 -3.66 -9.17
N TRP A 105 3.60 -2.71 -9.23
CA TRP A 105 4.03 -2.07 -10.46
C TRP A 105 4.55 -3.09 -11.48
N GLU A 106 5.31 -4.09 -11.04
CA GLU A 106 5.85 -5.13 -11.94
C GLU A 106 4.73 -5.96 -12.57
N GLY A 107 3.67 -6.26 -11.80
CA GLY A 107 2.46 -6.89 -12.32
C GLY A 107 1.76 -5.97 -13.32
N ALA A 108 1.57 -4.69 -12.97
CA ALA A 108 0.91 -3.72 -13.83
C ALA A 108 1.64 -3.51 -15.17
N MET A 109 2.97 -3.35 -15.13
CA MET A 109 3.81 -3.16 -16.30
C MET A 109 3.96 -4.45 -17.12
N SER A 110 3.79 -5.63 -16.52
CA SER A 110 3.74 -6.89 -17.26
C SER A 110 2.41 -7.07 -18.02
N GLU A 111 1.29 -6.70 -17.41
CA GLU A 111 -0.04 -6.79 -18.03
C GLU A 111 -0.25 -5.70 -19.09
N LEU A 112 0.23 -4.48 -18.85
CA LEU A 112 0.11 -3.35 -19.80
C LEU A 112 1.47 -2.64 -20.04
N PRO A 113 2.39 -3.25 -20.80
CA PRO A 113 3.75 -2.74 -21.00
C PRO A 113 3.85 -1.40 -21.75
N ASP A 114 2.79 -1.00 -22.47
CA ASP A 114 2.71 0.25 -23.22
C ASP A 114 1.74 1.27 -22.59
N ALA A 115 1.45 1.11 -21.30
CA ALA A 115 0.73 2.10 -20.50
C ALA A 115 1.37 3.49 -20.63
N ASN A 116 0.55 4.54 -20.69
CA ASN A 116 1.01 5.91 -20.90
C ASN A 116 0.43 6.93 -19.91
N LEU A 117 -0.46 6.50 -19.01
CA LEU A 117 -1.07 7.31 -17.98
C LEU A 117 -1.24 6.51 -16.69
N ALA A 118 -0.77 7.07 -15.57
CA ALA A 118 -1.09 6.61 -14.23
C ALA A 118 -2.16 7.52 -13.63
N VAL A 119 -3.27 6.96 -13.16
CA VAL A 119 -4.33 7.70 -12.45
C VAL A 119 -4.22 7.36 -10.97
N ILE A 120 -3.92 8.35 -10.13
CA ILE A 120 -3.55 8.15 -8.72
C ILE A 120 -4.58 8.84 -7.82
N SER A 121 -5.21 8.04 -6.95
CA SER A 121 -6.28 8.46 -6.03
C SER A 121 -6.12 7.85 -4.62
N ILE A 122 -4.87 7.58 -4.21
CA ILE A 122 -4.51 7.06 -2.88
C ILE A 122 -4.27 8.20 -1.87
N PRO A 123 -4.09 7.94 -0.56
CA PRO A 123 -3.81 9.00 0.41
C PRO A 123 -2.56 9.84 0.05
N GLY A 124 -2.66 11.16 0.23
CA GLY A 124 -1.64 12.14 -0.18
C GLY A 124 -0.21 11.86 0.28
N ALA A 125 -0.07 11.35 1.51
CA ALA A 125 1.21 10.97 2.09
C ALA A 125 2.01 9.97 1.24
N TYR A 126 1.33 9.19 0.38
CA TYR A 126 1.94 8.19 -0.49
C TYR A 126 1.83 8.54 -1.98
N ALA A 127 0.87 9.39 -2.37
CA ALA A 127 0.59 9.73 -3.77
C ALA A 127 1.80 10.31 -4.51
N ALA A 128 2.61 11.14 -3.84
CA ALA A 128 3.80 11.72 -4.44
C ALA A 128 4.83 10.65 -4.84
N LEU A 129 4.98 9.61 -4.02
CA LEU A 129 5.94 8.53 -4.27
C LEU A 129 5.50 7.63 -5.42
N GLU A 130 4.21 7.28 -5.47
CA GLU A 130 3.67 6.52 -6.60
C GLU A 130 3.68 7.34 -7.90
N GLY A 131 3.45 8.65 -7.81
CA GLY A 131 3.64 9.57 -8.94
C GLY A 131 5.09 9.59 -9.43
N ASP A 132 6.05 9.63 -8.52
CA ASP A 132 7.48 9.59 -8.87
C ASP A 132 7.86 8.28 -9.57
N ARG A 133 7.33 7.16 -9.07
CA ARG A 133 7.51 5.81 -9.65
C ARG A 133 6.87 5.70 -11.03
N ALA A 134 5.66 6.22 -11.23
CA ALA A 134 5.01 6.25 -12.54
C ALA A 134 5.85 7.01 -13.58
N LEU A 135 6.47 8.12 -13.20
CA LEU A 135 7.39 8.87 -14.07
C LEU A 135 8.67 8.09 -14.38
N ASP A 136 9.14 7.20 -13.49
CA ASP A 136 10.26 6.30 -13.76
C ASP A 136 9.93 5.20 -14.76
N GLU A 137 8.71 4.68 -14.70
CA GLU A 137 8.18 3.74 -15.71
C GLU A 137 7.78 4.45 -17.03
N GLY A 138 7.85 5.78 -17.07
CA GLY A 138 7.67 6.57 -18.28
C GLY A 138 6.23 6.96 -18.60
N LEU A 139 5.34 6.95 -17.61
CA LEU A 139 3.92 7.31 -17.72
C LEU A 139 3.70 8.78 -17.36
N ASN A 140 2.72 9.42 -18.00
CA ASN A 140 2.17 10.68 -17.49
C ASN A 140 1.37 10.39 -16.21
N VAL A 141 1.14 11.40 -15.38
CA VAL A 141 0.42 11.22 -14.10
C VAL A 141 -0.80 12.11 -14.04
N PHE A 142 -1.96 11.53 -13.73
CA PHE A 142 -3.14 12.24 -13.26
C PHE A 142 -3.28 11.98 -11.75
N MET A 143 -3.02 12.99 -10.93
CA MET A 143 -3.02 12.90 -9.48
C MET A 143 -4.27 13.57 -8.93
N PHE A 144 -5.30 12.75 -8.71
CA PHE A 144 -6.50 13.15 -7.98
C PHE A 144 -6.20 13.43 -6.52
N SER A 145 -5.30 12.62 -5.93
CA SER A 145 -4.88 12.74 -4.53
C SER A 145 -4.50 14.18 -4.14
N ASP A 146 -5.05 14.61 -3.01
CA ASP A 146 -4.68 15.85 -2.33
C ASP A 146 -3.67 15.56 -1.20
N ASN A 147 -3.31 16.55 -0.36
CA ASN A 147 -2.37 16.43 0.77
C ASN A 147 -0.93 16.04 0.37
N VAL A 148 -0.52 16.43 -0.83
CA VAL A 148 0.86 16.37 -1.30
C VAL A 148 1.53 17.72 -1.06
N THR A 149 2.77 17.75 -0.56
CA THR A 149 3.43 19.02 -0.25
C THR A 149 3.79 19.80 -1.52
N ILE A 150 3.98 21.12 -1.40
CA ILE A 150 4.30 21.97 -2.55
C ILE A 150 5.68 21.66 -3.12
N GLU A 151 6.63 21.22 -2.27
CA GLU A 151 7.96 20.78 -2.68
C GLU A 151 7.89 19.49 -3.50
N GLN A 152 7.07 18.53 -3.06
CA GLN A 152 6.84 17.28 -3.79
C GLN A 152 6.17 17.52 -5.13
N GLU A 153 5.11 18.34 -5.17
CA GLU A 153 4.46 18.75 -6.43
C GLU A 153 5.47 19.36 -7.41
N THR A 154 6.27 20.31 -6.93
CA THR A 154 7.26 21.02 -7.76
C THR A 154 8.30 20.04 -8.31
N ALA A 155 8.82 19.14 -7.47
CA ALA A 155 9.79 18.12 -7.87
C ALA A 155 9.21 17.17 -8.93
N LEU A 156 7.98 16.68 -8.73
CA LEU A 156 7.30 15.79 -9.69
C LEU A 156 7.07 16.45 -11.03
N LYS A 157 6.53 17.68 -11.05
CA LYS A 157 6.29 18.44 -12.29
C LYS A 157 7.59 18.73 -13.03
N GLN A 158 8.65 19.07 -12.31
CA GLN A 158 9.98 19.28 -12.89
C GLN A 158 10.53 17.99 -13.50
N LYS A 159 10.47 16.86 -12.78
CA LYS A 159 10.88 15.53 -13.28
C LYS A 159 10.10 15.15 -14.54
N ALA A 160 8.78 15.38 -14.54
CA ALA A 160 7.93 15.09 -15.69
C ALA A 160 8.32 15.93 -16.91
N HIS A 161 8.48 17.24 -16.73
CA HIS A 161 8.93 18.15 -17.78
C HIS A 161 10.26 17.70 -18.41
N GLU A 162 11.25 17.36 -17.58
CA GLU A 162 12.57 16.87 -18.02
C GLU A 162 12.49 15.55 -18.80
N LYS A 163 11.53 14.67 -18.45
CA LYS A 163 11.29 13.40 -19.14
C LYS A 163 10.38 13.53 -20.37
N GLY A 164 9.87 14.74 -20.65
CA GLY A 164 8.87 14.95 -21.71
C GLY A 164 7.53 14.28 -21.40
N LEU A 165 7.14 14.27 -20.14
CA LEU A 165 5.85 13.79 -19.60
C LEU A 165 5.15 14.96 -18.91
N CYS A 166 3.94 14.74 -18.39
CA CYS A 166 3.24 15.71 -17.55
C CYS A 166 2.73 15.10 -16.23
N VAL A 167 2.54 15.97 -15.24
CA VAL A 167 1.83 15.67 -13.98
C VAL A 167 0.64 16.62 -13.88
N MET A 168 -0.56 16.09 -14.01
CA MET A 168 -1.84 16.76 -13.83
C MET A 168 -2.24 16.61 -12.35
N GLY A 169 -2.06 17.65 -11.54
CA GLY A 169 -2.25 17.56 -10.08
C GLY A 169 -0.96 17.84 -9.31
N PRO A 170 -0.90 17.59 -7.99
CA PRO A 170 -1.93 17.06 -7.09
C PRO A 170 -3.19 17.92 -7.02
N ASP A 171 -4.24 17.39 -6.39
CA ASP A 171 -5.57 18.00 -6.32
C ASP A 171 -6.12 18.33 -7.73
N CYS A 172 -5.99 17.35 -8.63
CA CYS A 172 -6.58 17.43 -9.97
C CYS A 172 -7.89 16.65 -10.02
N GLY A 173 -9.00 17.34 -9.73
CA GLY A 173 -10.32 16.72 -9.69
C GLY A 173 -10.90 16.27 -11.04
N THR A 174 -10.52 16.91 -12.15
CA THR A 174 -11.23 16.80 -13.43
C THR A 174 -10.26 16.74 -14.60
N GLY A 175 -10.49 15.83 -15.56
CA GLY A 175 -9.73 15.75 -16.80
C GLY A 175 -10.49 15.05 -17.92
N ILE A 176 -10.28 15.51 -19.16
CA ILE A 176 -10.77 14.86 -20.38
C ILE A 176 -9.58 14.72 -21.34
N ILE A 177 -9.23 13.49 -21.70
CA ILE A 177 -8.15 13.18 -22.65
C ILE A 177 -8.74 12.41 -23.82
N ASP A 178 -8.68 12.97 -25.03
CA ASP A 178 -9.28 12.41 -26.25
C ASP A 178 -10.76 12.00 -26.08
N GLY A 179 -11.52 12.77 -25.32
CA GLY A 179 -12.93 12.51 -25.00
C GLY A 179 -13.18 11.47 -23.88
N VAL A 180 -12.12 10.98 -23.23
CA VAL A 180 -12.21 10.08 -22.08
C VAL A 180 -12.28 10.89 -20.79
N PRO A 181 -13.35 10.78 -19.98
CA PRO A 181 -13.44 11.44 -18.69
C PRO A 181 -12.56 10.73 -17.64
N ILE A 182 -11.88 11.52 -16.81
CA ILE A 182 -10.99 11.05 -15.75
C ILE A 182 -11.39 11.71 -14.43
N ALA A 183 -11.51 10.92 -13.37
CA ALA A 183 -11.97 11.33 -12.04
C ALA A 183 -13.37 11.99 -12.05
N PHE A 184 -13.53 13.16 -11.40
CA PHE A 184 -14.81 13.86 -11.29
C PHE A 184 -15.07 14.69 -12.55
N THR A 185 -15.71 14.08 -13.54
CA THR A 185 -15.82 14.63 -14.89
C THR A 185 -17.16 14.25 -15.56
N ASN A 186 -17.62 15.09 -16.47
CA ASN A 186 -18.85 14.90 -17.26
C ASN A 186 -18.58 14.19 -18.59
N SER A 187 -19.58 13.46 -19.08
CA SER A 187 -19.56 12.92 -20.45
C SER A 187 -19.91 14.03 -21.44
N VAL A 188 -18.97 14.40 -22.31
CA VAL A 188 -19.13 15.55 -23.24
C VAL A 188 -18.86 15.14 -24.68
N GLY A 189 -19.44 15.87 -25.63
CA GLY A 189 -19.15 15.71 -27.05
C GLY A 189 -17.68 15.98 -27.38
N LYS A 190 -17.15 15.23 -28.36
CA LYS A 190 -15.85 15.52 -28.96
C LYS A 190 -15.97 16.74 -29.88
N GLY A 191 -15.06 17.69 -29.75
CA GLY A 191 -15.03 18.90 -30.59
C GLY A 191 -13.62 19.46 -30.75
N SER A 192 -13.55 20.76 -31.06
CA SER A 192 -12.29 21.45 -31.43
C SER A 192 -11.83 22.49 -30.42
N ILE A 193 -12.39 22.49 -29.21
CA ILE A 193 -11.99 23.39 -28.13
C ILE A 193 -11.00 22.64 -27.22
N GLY A 194 -9.86 23.25 -26.93
CA GLY A 194 -8.91 22.74 -25.93
C GLY A 194 -9.01 23.56 -24.66
N ILE A 195 -9.11 22.91 -23.50
CA ILE A 195 -9.20 23.60 -22.20
C ILE A 195 -8.02 23.18 -21.34
N ILE A 196 -7.38 24.16 -20.70
CA ILE A 196 -6.29 23.97 -19.75
C ILE A 196 -6.70 24.70 -18.48
N GLY A 197 -6.83 24.00 -17.35
CA GLY A 197 -7.43 24.59 -16.16
C GLY A 197 -6.76 24.19 -14.84
N ALA A 198 -6.42 25.18 -14.02
CA ALA A 198 -6.10 24.98 -12.61
C ALA A 198 -7.38 25.07 -11.75
N SER A 199 -8.44 24.38 -12.18
CA SER A 199 -9.78 24.45 -11.60
C SER A 199 -10.63 23.27 -12.09
N GLY A 200 -10.95 22.31 -11.21
CA GLY A 200 -11.75 21.13 -11.57
C GLY A 200 -13.19 21.49 -11.96
N THR A 201 -13.96 22.02 -11.02
CA THR A 201 -15.37 22.39 -11.26
C THR A 201 -15.58 23.49 -12.30
N GLY A 202 -14.57 24.34 -12.54
CA GLY A 202 -14.60 25.29 -13.66
C GLY A 202 -14.43 24.62 -15.02
N ILE A 203 -13.55 23.60 -15.13
CA ILE A 203 -13.47 22.77 -16.34
C ILE A 203 -14.82 22.08 -16.57
N GLN A 204 -15.44 21.51 -15.52
CA GLN A 204 -16.75 20.87 -15.64
C GLN A 204 -17.81 21.83 -16.19
N GLU A 205 -17.98 23.01 -15.59
CA GLU A 205 -19.00 23.97 -16.04
C GLU A 205 -18.73 24.45 -17.48
N LEU A 206 -17.47 24.77 -17.84
CA LEU A 206 -17.12 25.15 -19.22
C LEU A 206 -17.49 24.06 -20.23
N THR A 207 -17.06 22.83 -19.96
CA THR A 207 -17.28 21.70 -20.88
C THR A 207 -18.77 21.38 -20.99
N CYS A 208 -19.52 21.48 -19.90
CA CYS A 208 -20.96 21.27 -19.89
C CYS A 208 -21.72 22.36 -20.66
N ILE A 209 -21.36 23.64 -20.50
CA ILE A 209 -21.96 24.73 -21.28
C ILE A 209 -21.66 24.54 -22.77
N ILE A 210 -20.41 24.22 -23.12
CA ILE A 210 -19.99 23.96 -24.51
C ILE A 210 -20.80 22.81 -25.14
N ASP A 211 -20.98 21.69 -24.43
CA ASP A 211 -21.79 20.55 -24.89
C ASP A 211 -23.26 20.93 -25.07
N ARG A 212 -23.86 21.66 -24.10
CA ARG A 212 -25.24 22.13 -24.21
C ARG A 212 -25.46 23.11 -25.36
N LEU A 213 -24.44 23.90 -25.72
CA LEU A 213 -24.46 24.78 -26.90
C LEU A 213 -24.25 24.02 -28.23
N GLY A 214 -23.99 22.71 -28.17
CA GLY A 214 -23.89 21.82 -29.33
C GLY A 214 -22.48 21.67 -29.90
N GLU A 215 -21.46 22.15 -29.20
CA GLU A 215 -20.05 21.89 -29.53
C GLU A 215 -19.44 20.87 -28.55
N GLY A 216 -18.12 20.69 -28.60
CA GLY A 216 -17.42 19.76 -27.73
C GLY A 216 -15.97 20.15 -27.52
N VAL A 217 -15.28 19.37 -26.69
CA VAL A 217 -13.85 19.56 -26.42
C VAL A 217 -13.02 18.46 -27.04
N THR A 218 -11.80 18.82 -27.42
CA THR A 218 -10.75 17.88 -27.82
C THR A 218 -10.15 17.24 -26.57
N ASN A 219 -9.70 18.11 -25.67
CA ASN A 219 -9.07 17.79 -24.39
C ASN A 219 -9.44 18.87 -23.39
N ALA A 220 -9.62 18.51 -22.13
CA ALA A 220 -9.80 19.43 -21.02
C ALA A 220 -8.89 19.00 -19.86
N ILE A 221 -7.74 19.64 -19.72
CA ILE A 221 -6.66 19.16 -18.86
C ILE A 221 -6.65 19.96 -17.55
N GLY A 222 -6.97 19.29 -16.45
CA GLY A 222 -6.72 19.79 -15.11
C GLY A 222 -5.22 19.79 -14.79
N THR A 223 -4.70 20.87 -14.22
CA THR A 223 -3.26 21.00 -13.92
C THR A 223 -2.93 20.88 -12.43
N GLY A 224 -3.94 20.77 -11.57
CA GLY A 224 -3.83 20.90 -10.12
C GLY A 224 -4.01 22.35 -9.66
N GLY A 225 -4.67 22.55 -8.53
CA GLY A 225 -5.09 23.88 -8.03
C GLY A 225 -3.94 24.86 -7.75
N ARG A 226 -2.72 24.34 -7.53
CA ARG A 226 -1.52 25.11 -7.17
C ARG A 226 -0.52 25.32 -8.31
N ASP A 227 -0.80 24.80 -9.52
CA ASP A 227 0.14 24.89 -10.66
C ASP A 227 0.56 26.34 -10.95
N LEU A 228 -0.36 27.29 -10.80
CA LEU A 228 -0.12 28.71 -11.07
C LEU A 228 0.39 29.53 -9.87
N SER A 229 0.77 28.85 -8.79
CA SER A 229 1.49 29.46 -7.68
C SER A 229 2.91 29.85 -8.08
N GLU A 230 3.52 30.79 -7.36
CA GLU A 230 4.90 31.20 -7.62
C GLU A 230 5.90 30.04 -7.39
N ALA A 231 5.62 29.15 -6.43
CA ALA A 231 6.50 28.02 -6.12
C ALA A 231 6.52 26.96 -7.24
N VAL A 232 5.37 26.65 -7.85
CA VAL A 232 5.27 25.65 -8.91
C VAL A 232 5.60 26.26 -10.29
N GLY A 233 5.20 27.51 -10.55
CA GLY A 233 5.66 28.27 -11.71
C GLY A 233 4.94 27.97 -13.04
N GLY A 234 3.77 27.31 -12.98
CA GLY A 234 2.90 27.03 -14.13
C GLY A 234 3.47 25.99 -15.10
N ILE A 235 4.25 25.02 -14.61
CA ILE A 235 4.95 24.03 -15.46
C ILE A 235 3.96 23.30 -16.37
N THR A 236 2.91 22.71 -15.77
CA THR A 236 1.93 21.89 -16.50
C THR A 236 1.11 22.73 -17.48
N VAL A 237 0.66 23.92 -17.05
CA VAL A 237 -0.06 24.84 -17.94
C VAL A 237 0.78 25.20 -19.16
N MET A 238 2.07 25.50 -18.98
CA MET A 238 2.97 25.85 -20.09
C MET A 238 3.16 24.69 -21.07
N ASP A 239 3.40 23.48 -20.55
CA ASP A 239 3.56 22.27 -21.38
C ASP A 239 2.29 21.97 -22.19
N MET A 240 1.11 22.15 -21.58
CA MET A 240 -0.18 21.96 -22.26
C MET A 240 -0.47 23.04 -23.31
N ILE A 241 -0.09 24.30 -23.07
CA ILE A 241 -0.22 25.37 -24.07
C ILE A 241 0.60 25.01 -25.31
N ASP A 242 1.85 24.59 -25.12
CA ASP A 242 2.74 24.19 -26.22
C ASP A 242 2.19 22.97 -26.97
N ALA A 243 1.71 21.95 -26.25
CA ALA A 243 1.14 20.74 -26.85
C ALA A 243 -0.17 21.01 -27.62
N MET A 244 -1.12 21.73 -27.03
CA MET A 244 -2.41 22.03 -27.67
C MET A 244 -2.28 23.05 -28.81
N GLU A 245 -1.29 23.95 -28.79
CA GLU A 245 -1.03 24.83 -29.94
C GLU A 245 -0.58 24.03 -31.17
N GLN A 246 0.14 22.92 -30.99
CA GLN A 246 0.57 22.05 -32.09
C GLN A 246 -0.49 21.04 -32.56
N ASP A 247 -1.54 20.83 -31.78
CA ASP A 247 -2.60 19.91 -32.15
C ASP A 247 -3.60 20.55 -33.13
N ASP A 248 -3.56 20.18 -34.40
CA ASP A 248 -4.47 20.69 -35.43
C ASP A 248 -5.96 20.46 -35.12
N ALA A 249 -6.31 19.52 -34.24
CA ALA A 249 -7.70 19.30 -33.82
C ALA A 249 -8.22 20.43 -32.90
N VAL A 250 -7.32 21.06 -32.13
CA VAL A 250 -7.62 22.22 -31.30
C VAL A 250 -7.65 23.48 -32.18
N LYS A 251 -8.83 24.11 -32.29
CA LYS A 251 -9.04 25.36 -33.05
C LYS A 251 -9.13 26.59 -32.14
N VAL A 252 -9.62 26.43 -30.91
CA VAL A 252 -9.72 27.49 -29.90
C VAL A 252 -9.21 26.93 -28.58
N MET A 253 -8.44 27.72 -27.83
CA MET A 253 -7.89 27.32 -26.53
C MET A 253 -8.46 28.18 -25.41
N ILE A 254 -8.82 27.56 -24.29
CA ILE A 254 -9.23 28.23 -23.06
C ILE A 254 -8.21 27.93 -21.96
N VAL A 255 -7.71 28.96 -21.28
CA VAL A 255 -6.88 28.84 -20.08
C VAL A 255 -7.66 29.41 -18.89
N LEU A 256 -7.96 28.56 -17.90
CA LEU A 256 -8.82 28.86 -16.76
C LEU A 256 -8.06 28.70 -15.43
N SER A 257 -8.21 29.65 -14.51
CA SER A 257 -7.75 29.47 -13.14
C SER A 257 -8.38 30.47 -12.16
N LYS A 258 -8.12 30.29 -10.86
CA LYS A 258 -8.10 31.42 -9.91
C LYS A 258 -7.00 32.43 -10.30
N PRO A 259 -6.98 33.67 -9.78
CA PRO A 259 -6.02 34.67 -10.22
C PRO A 259 -4.57 34.18 -9.95
N PRO A 260 -3.76 34.03 -11.01
CA PRO A 260 -2.40 33.51 -10.87
C PRO A 260 -1.47 34.50 -10.15
N ALA A 261 -0.37 34.00 -9.59
CA ALA A 261 0.68 34.89 -9.08
C ALA A 261 1.20 35.78 -10.21
N LYS A 262 1.43 37.07 -9.95
CA LYS A 262 1.76 38.07 -11.00
C LYS A 262 2.88 37.62 -11.95
N ALA A 263 3.97 37.07 -11.41
CA ALA A 263 5.10 36.60 -12.22
C ALA A 263 4.72 35.42 -13.14
N VAL A 264 3.88 34.51 -12.66
CA VAL A 264 3.38 33.36 -13.43
C VAL A 264 2.35 33.81 -14.47
N ARG A 265 1.47 34.75 -14.10
CA ARG A 265 0.53 35.40 -15.03
C ARG A 265 1.25 36.03 -16.20
N ASP A 266 2.21 36.92 -15.91
CA ASP A 266 2.96 37.64 -16.94
C ASP A 266 3.69 36.65 -17.85
N LYS A 267 4.22 35.53 -17.31
CA LYS A 267 4.83 34.45 -18.10
C LYS A 267 3.82 33.78 -19.05
N ILE A 268 2.64 33.41 -18.56
CA ILE A 268 1.58 32.75 -19.34
C ILE A 268 1.03 33.69 -20.40
N GLU A 269 0.69 34.92 -20.06
CA GLU A 269 0.18 35.93 -21.00
C GLU A 269 1.21 36.23 -22.09
N ASN A 270 2.49 36.39 -21.74
CA ASN A 270 3.54 36.57 -22.74
C ASN A 270 3.61 35.37 -23.70
N ARG A 271 3.47 34.14 -23.20
CA ARG A 271 3.45 32.93 -24.06
C ARG A 271 2.19 32.86 -24.93
N LEU A 272 1.02 33.20 -24.39
CA LEU A 272 -0.25 33.18 -25.12
C LEU A 272 -0.33 34.32 -26.14
N SER A 273 0.34 35.45 -25.92
CA SER A 273 0.37 36.60 -26.85
C SER A 273 0.96 36.26 -28.23
N VAL A 274 1.83 35.24 -28.30
CA VAL A 274 2.44 34.74 -29.55
C VAL A 274 1.78 33.46 -30.07
N CYS A 275 0.70 32.99 -29.43
CA CYS A 275 -0.04 31.81 -29.87
C CYS A 275 -0.77 32.07 -31.19
N LYS A 276 -0.64 31.15 -32.15
CA LYS A 276 -1.23 31.28 -33.50
C LYS A 276 -2.73 31.07 -33.54
N LYS A 277 -3.30 30.41 -32.52
CA LYS A 277 -4.72 30.10 -32.42
C LYS A 277 -5.45 31.18 -31.61
N PRO A 278 -6.77 31.34 -31.79
CA PRO A 278 -7.60 32.07 -30.84
C PRO A 278 -7.44 31.51 -29.43
N VAL A 279 -7.15 32.38 -28.47
CA VAL A 279 -6.98 32.03 -27.05
C VAL A 279 -7.96 32.82 -26.21
N ILE A 280 -8.53 32.16 -25.21
CA ILE A 280 -9.38 32.76 -24.17
C ILE A 280 -8.71 32.52 -22.83
N THR A 281 -8.56 33.55 -22.01
CA THR A 281 -8.19 33.40 -20.60
C THR A 281 -9.36 33.76 -19.70
N LEU A 282 -9.57 32.97 -18.66
CA LEU A 282 -10.50 33.25 -17.58
C LEU A 282 -9.77 33.10 -16.25
N PHE A 283 -9.39 34.24 -15.67
CA PHE A 283 -8.79 34.31 -14.34
C PHE A 283 -9.84 34.81 -13.36
N LEU A 284 -10.56 33.88 -12.72
CA LEU A 284 -11.75 34.18 -11.93
C LEU A 284 -11.45 35.16 -10.78
N GLY A 285 -12.08 36.34 -10.81
CA GLY A 285 -11.84 37.42 -9.86
C GLY A 285 -11.07 38.61 -10.45
N GLU A 286 -10.48 38.48 -11.64
CA GLU A 286 -10.00 39.63 -12.43
C GLU A 286 -11.14 40.16 -13.31
N LYS A 287 -11.31 41.48 -13.39
CA LYS A 287 -12.33 42.14 -14.22
C LYS A 287 -11.68 42.78 -15.44
N PRO A 288 -11.50 42.04 -16.55
CA PRO A 288 -10.83 42.57 -17.73
C PRO A 288 -11.66 43.69 -18.37
N GLU A 289 -10.99 44.78 -18.75
CA GLU A 289 -11.64 45.95 -19.37
C GLU A 289 -11.57 45.92 -20.90
N GLU A 290 -10.67 45.11 -21.48
CA GLU A 290 -10.41 45.04 -22.91
C GLU A 290 -10.11 43.61 -23.37
N ASN A 291 -10.32 43.36 -24.67
CA ASN A 291 -9.87 42.15 -25.36
C ASN A 291 -8.74 42.51 -26.33
N GLU A 292 -7.86 41.56 -26.64
CA GLU A 292 -6.85 41.71 -27.69
C GLU A 292 -7.27 40.98 -28.98
N ASP A 293 -6.76 41.42 -30.14
CA ASP A 293 -7.01 40.73 -31.42
C ASP A 293 -6.65 39.23 -31.31
N ASN A 294 -7.67 38.35 -31.39
CA ASN A 294 -7.52 36.90 -31.29
C ASN A 294 -7.01 36.38 -29.93
N PHE A 295 -7.05 37.22 -28.89
CA PHE A 295 -6.70 36.87 -27.51
C PHE A 295 -7.68 37.55 -26.54
N TYR A 296 -8.59 36.78 -25.97
CA TYR A 296 -9.74 37.30 -25.24
C TYR A 296 -9.62 37.06 -23.74
N HIS A 297 -10.03 38.03 -22.95
CA HIS A 297 -9.98 37.95 -21.49
C HIS A 297 -11.42 37.95 -20.96
N CYS A 298 -11.89 36.81 -20.46
CA CYS A 298 -13.26 36.64 -19.97
C CYS A 298 -13.37 36.87 -18.47
N TYR A 299 -14.57 37.26 -18.04
CA TYR A 299 -14.93 37.50 -16.65
C TYR A 299 -15.69 36.31 -16.05
N THR A 300 -16.51 35.62 -16.84
CA THR A 300 -17.37 34.51 -16.40
C THR A 300 -17.14 33.23 -17.20
N LEU A 301 -17.49 32.09 -16.61
CA LEU A 301 -17.47 30.76 -17.24
C LEU A 301 -18.43 30.73 -18.45
N ASP A 302 -19.62 31.31 -18.30
CA ASP A 302 -20.62 31.42 -19.37
C ASP A 302 -20.08 32.24 -20.56
N GLU A 303 -19.44 33.38 -20.30
CA GLU A 303 -18.82 34.20 -21.34
C GLU A 303 -17.74 33.41 -22.09
N ALA A 304 -16.81 32.78 -21.36
CA ALA A 304 -15.72 32.01 -21.96
C ALA A 304 -16.22 30.86 -22.84
N ALA A 305 -17.24 30.12 -22.38
CA ALA A 305 -17.83 29.01 -23.13
C ALA A 305 -18.53 29.49 -24.40
N ARG A 306 -19.39 30.52 -24.31
CA ARG A 306 -20.11 31.07 -25.47
C ARG A 306 -19.16 31.67 -26.50
N LEU A 307 -18.13 32.37 -26.03
CA LEU A 307 -17.09 32.92 -26.88
C LEU A 307 -16.32 31.83 -27.61
N ALA A 308 -15.93 30.75 -26.92
CA ALA A 308 -15.23 29.62 -27.52
C ALA A 308 -16.07 28.97 -28.64
N VAL A 309 -17.36 28.76 -28.40
CA VAL A 309 -18.31 28.23 -29.39
C VAL A 309 -18.43 29.16 -30.59
N ALA A 310 -18.60 30.47 -30.37
CA ALA A 310 -18.69 31.44 -31.45
C ALA A 310 -17.42 31.47 -32.32
N LEU A 311 -16.24 31.43 -31.70
CA LEU A 311 -14.96 31.40 -32.40
C LEU A 311 -14.78 30.12 -33.24
N VAL A 312 -15.19 28.95 -32.72
CA VAL A 312 -15.17 27.69 -33.48
C VAL A 312 -16.09 27.75 -34.69
N ARG A 313 -17.27 28.36 -34.56
CA ARG A 313 -18.26 28.50 -35.65
C ARG A 313 -17.93 29.61 -36.64
N GLY A 314 -16.97 30.48 -36.33
CA GLY A 314 -16.71 31.70 -37.11
C GLY A 314 -17.89 32.68 -37.04
N GLU A 315 -18.67 32.62 -35.96
CA GLU A 315 -19.80 33.50 -35.69
C GLU A 315 -19.35 34.76 -34.96
N ARG A 316 -20.16 35.82 -35.02
CA ARG A 316 -19.94 36.99 -34.19
C ARG A 316 -20.21 36.60 -32.74
N VAL A 317 -19.31 36.97 -31.84
CA VAL A 317 -19.51 36.86 -30.39
C VAL A 317 -20.82 37.58 -30.03
N ALA A 318 -21.80 36.82 -29.55
CA ALA A 318 -23.09 37.37 -29.17
C ALA A 318 -22.97 38.09 -27.82
N ASP A 319 -23.64 39.23 -27.67
CA ASP A 319 -23.79 39.89 -26.38
C ASP A 319 -24.64 39.00 -25.48
N GLY A 320 -24.09 38.61 -24.32
CA GLY A 320 -24.61 37.56 -23.43
C GLY A 320 -25.89 37.90 -22.66
N GLN A 321 -26.83 38.64 -23.25
CA GLN A 321 -28.09 38.98 -22.61
C GLN A 321 -29.12 37.86 -22.78
N VAL A 322 -29.37 37.12 -21.70
CA VAL A 322 -30.43 36.11 -21.60
C VAL A 322 -31.56 36.66 -20.70
N PRO A 323 -32.84 36.39 -20.99
CA PRO A 323 -33.94 36.79 -20.11
C PRO A 323 -33.77 36.25 -18.68
N ILE A 324 -33.98 37.11 -17.67
CA ILE A 324 -33.90 36.72 -16.26
C ILE A 324 -35.01 35.72 -15.93
N ALA A 325 -34.65 34.60 -15.30
CA ALA A 325 -35.54 33.47 -15.05
C ALA A 325 -36.50 33.65 -13.86
N VAL A 326 -36.38 34.74 -13.11
CA VAL A 326 -37.21 35.09 -11.95
C VAL A 326 -37.81 36.49 -12.15
N GLY A 327 -39.03 36.73 -11.66
CA GLY A 327 -39.62 38.08 -11.63
C GLY A 327 -39.22 38.86 -10.37
N ASP A 328 -39.75 40.07 -10.22
CA ASP A 328 -39.55 40.90 -9.03
C ASP A 328 -40.17 40.23 -7.79
N VAL A 329 -39.33 39.75 -6.84
CA VAL A 329 -39.80 39.06 -5.60
C VAL A 329 -39.72 39.97 -4.38
N PHE A 330 -38.57 40.62 -4.19
CA PHE A 330 -38.28 41.57 -3.13
C PHE A 330 -37.82 42.91 -3.72
N ASP A 331 -38.06 44.00 -3.00
CA ASP A 331 -37.46 45.29 -3.32
C ASP A 331 -36.07 45.39 -2.66
N ALA A 332 -35.14 46.15 -3.26
CA ALA A 332 -33.82 46.37 -2.65
C ALA A 332 -33.91 46.96 -1.23
N ALA A 333 -34.98 47.69 -0.93
CA ALA A 333 -35.27 48.26 0.38
C ALA A 333 -35.65 47.22 1.46
N ASP A 334 -35.98 45.97 1.07
CA ASP A 334 -36.30 44.88 1.99
C ASP A 334 -35.05 44.28 2.65
N HIS A 335 -33.85 44.66 2.18
CA HIS A 335 -32.55 44.21 2.70
C HIS A 335 -32.45 42.67 2.82
N LYS A 336 -32.93 41.96 1.79
CA LYS A 336 -32.89 40.50 1.74
C LYS A 336 -31.53 39.99 1.29
N ALA A 337 -31.07 38.95 1.99
CA ALA A 337 -29.77 38.34 1.78
C ALA A 337 -29.84 37.09 0.89
N ILE A 338 -28.73 36.84 0.19
CA ILE A 338 -28.46 35.61 -0.58
C ILE A 338 -27.60 34.69 0.29
N LYS A 339 -28.04 33.45 0.48
CA LYS A 339 -27.29 32.38 1.14
C LYS A 339 -26.92 31.33 0.09
N ALA A 340 -25.66 31.28 -0.29
CA ALA A 340 -25.17 30.47 -1.38
C ALA A 340 -24.29 29.32 -0.87
N TYR A 341 -24.67 28.08 -1.19
CA TYR A 341 -24.04 26.86 -0.70
C TYR A 341 -23.65 25.97 -1.88
N TYR A 342 -22.37 26.04 -2.27
CA TYR A 342 -21.86 25.38 -3.46
C TYR A 342 -21.05 24.12 -3.10
N SER A 343 -21.18 23.05 -3.89
CA SER A 343 -20.18 21.97 -3.93
C SER A 343 -18.98 22.31 -4.79
N GLY A 344 -19.17 23.10 -5.84
CA GLY A 344 -18.11 23.45 -6.77
C GLY A 344 -17.45 24.76 -6.39
N GLY A 345 -16.23 24.70 -5.84
CA GLY A 345 -15.51 25.89 -5.40
C GLY A 345 -15.29 26.95 -6.47
N THR A 346 -15.20 26.57 -7.74
CA THR A 346 -15.07 27.53 -8.84
C THR A 346 -16.37 28.29 -9.09
N LEU A 347 -17.51 27.59 -9.04
CA LEU A 347 -18.84 28.19 -9.16
C LEU A 347 -19.13 29.09 -7.95
N ALA A 348 -18.68 28.68 -6.75
CA ALA A 348 -18.74 29.49 -5.54
C ALA A 348 -17.95 30.80 -5.68
N ASN A 349 -16.75 30.74 -6.26
CA ASN A 349 -15.92 31.91 -6.51
C ASN A 349 -16.57 32.87 -7.52
N GLU A 350 -17.11 32.36 -8.63
CA GLU A 350 -17.85 33.16 -9.61
C GLU A 350 -19.10 33.81 -8.97
N ALA A 351 -19.84 33.07 -8.13
CA ALA A 351 -21.00 33.60 -7.42
C ALA A 351 -20.61 34.72 -6.44
N ALA A 352 -19.56 34.51 -5.65
CA ALA A 352 -19.04 35.52 -4.73
C ALA A 352 -18.57 36.78 -5.47
N MET A 353 -17.95 36.62 -6.63
CA MET A 353 -17.52 37.73 -7.49
C MET A 353 -18.72 38.54 -8.00
N LEU A 354 -19.72 37.88 -8.60
CA LEU A 354 -20.90 38.56 -9.16
C LEU A 354 -21.76 39.24 -8.08
N ILE A 355 -21.92 38.61 -6.91
CA ILE A 355 -22.67 39.19 -5.78
C ILE A 355 -21.94 40.41 -5.21
N LYS A 356 -20.59 40.38 -5.11
CA LYS A 356 -19.80 41.55 -4.66
C LYS A 356 -19.99 42.74 -5.60
N ASP A 357 -19.98 42.49 -6.91
CA ASP A 357 -20.17 43.53 -7.91
C ASP A 357 -21.57 44.14 -7.85
N ALA A 358 -22.61 43.33 -7.70
CA ALA A 358 -23.99 43.81 -7.56
C ALA A 358 -24.22 44.65 -6.28
N LEU A 359 -23.41 44.42 -5.24
CA LEU A 359 -23.44 45.16 -3.99
C LEU A 359 -22.52 46.40 -3.99
N ASP A 360 -21.80 46.71 -5.09
CA ASP A 360 -20.76 47.76 -5.19
C ASP A 360 -19.73 47.70 -4.04
N LEU A 361 -19.32 46.48 -3.63
CA LEU A 361 -18.38 46.29 -2.52
C LEU A 361 -16.94 46.59 -2.96
N LYS A 362 -16.40 47.73 -2.50
CA LYS A 362 -15.03 48.19 -2.81
C LYS A 362 -13.96 47.73 -1.82
N ILE A 363 -14.37 47.11 -0.71
CA ILE A 363 -13.47 46.62 0.34
C ILE A 363 -13.32 45.11 0.18
N PRO A 364 -12.10 44.55 0.20
CA PRO A 364 -11.95 43.09 0.24
C PRO A 364 -12.64 42.56 1.50
N PRO A 365 -13.55 41.58 1.40
CA PRO A 365 -14.23 41.03 2.57
C PRO A 365 -13.22 40.53 3.61
N GLU A 366 -13.60 40.55 4.88
CA GLU A 366 -12.82 39.84 5.90
C GLU A 366 -12.67 38.37 5.47
N LYS A 367 -11.43 37.88 5.40
CA LYS A 367 -11.17 36.46 5.15
C LYS A 367 -11.60 35.69 6.40
N ALA A 368 -12.83 35.18 6.39
CA ALA A 368 -13.28 34.17 7.34
C ALA A 368 -13.06 32.78 6.70
N GLU A 369 -12.50 31.85 7.47
CA GLU A 369 -12.24 30.47 7.03
C GLU A 369 -13.55 29.81 6.51
N GLY A 370 -13.51 29.20 5.31
CA GLY A 370 -14.68 28.58 4.67
C GLY A 370 -15.64 29.51 3.92
N PHE A 371 -15.52 30.84 4.04
CA PHE A 371 -16.42 31.81 3.38
C PHE A 371 -15.75 32.50 2.18
N MET A 372 -16.37 32.40 1.01
CA MET A 372 -15.98 33.15 -0.20
C MET A 372 -16.51 34.60 -0.18
N LEU A 373 -17.64 34.80 0.50
CA LEU A 373 -18.24 36.10 0.82
C LEU A 373 -19.05 35.98 2.12
N GLN A 374 -18.85 36.92 3.03
CA GLN A 374 -19.72 37.12 4.20
C GLN A 374 -19.86 38.63 4.45
N HIS A 375 -21.02 39.20 4.11
CA HIS A 375 -21.25 40.64 4.25
C HIS A 375 -22.74 40.96 4.32
N ASP A 376 -23.18 41.77 5.29
CA ASP A 376 -24.57 42.22 5.45
C ASP A 376 -25.62 41.11 5.31
N GLY A 377 -25.32 39.94 5.88
CA GLY A 377 -26.16 38.74 5.81
C GLY A 377 -25.99 37.92 4.52
N HIS A 378 -25.40 38.45 3.45
CA HIS A 378 -25.03 37.66 2.27
C HIS A 378 -23.91 36.69 2.61
N VAL A 379 -24.06 35.45 2.17
CA VAL A 379 -23.12 34.36 2.44
C VAL A 379 -22.89 33.58 1.16
N VAL A 380 -21.63 33.31 0.83
CA VAL A 380 -21.24 32.35 -0.21
C VAL A 380 -20.19 31.41 0.38
N VAL A 381 -20.51 30.12 0.39
CA VAL A 381 -19.68 29.05 0.97
C VAL A 381 -19.30 28.07 -0.13
N ASP A 382 -18.02 27.72 -0.14
CA ASP A 382 -17.51 26.55 -0.85
C ASP A 382 -17.48 25.38 0.12
N LEU A 383 -18.50 24.52 0.05
CA LEU A 383 -18.60 23.37 0.94
C LEU A 383 -17.57 22.29 0.61
N GLY A 384 -16.88 22.39 -0.53
CA GLY A 384 -15.81 21.47 -0.94
C GLY A 384 -14.46 21.78 -0.29
N ASP A 385 -14.32 22.94 0.36
CA ASP A 385 -13.09 23.34 1.05
C ASP A 385 -12.77 22.40 2.22
N ASP A 386 -11.48 22.19 2.49
CA ASP A 386 -10.96 21.25 3.51
C ASP A 386 -11.58 21.45 4.89
N VAL A 387 -11.95 22.68 5.24
CA VAL A 387 -12.62 23.01 6.52
C VAL A 387 -13.93 22.25 6.69
N TYR A 388 -14.63 21.92 5.60
CA TYR A 388 -15.90 21.21 5.60
C TYR A 388 -15.79 19.72 5.24
N THR A 389 -14.69 19.29 4.63
CA THR A 389 -14.49 17.91 4.15
C THR A 389 -13.54 17.09 5.04
N GLN A 390 -12.87 17.71 6.02
CA GLN A 390 -12.10 16.96 7.01
C GLN A 390 -12.98 15.97 7.80
N GLY A 391 -12.80 14.68 7.52
CA GLY A 391 -13.56 13.60 8.16
C GLY A 391 -14.98 13.41 7.61
N HIS A 392 -15.36 14.11 6.53
CA HIS A 392 -16.66 14.00 5.87
C HIS A 392 -16.53 13.87 4.34
N PRO A 393 -17.40 13.11 3.65
CA PRO A 393 -17.32 13.00 2.19
C PRO A 393 -17.52 14.36 1.52
N HIS A 394 -16.88 14.56 0.38
CA HIS A 394 -17.04 15.79 -0.40
C HIS A 394 -18.52 16.03 -0.76
N PRO A 395 -19.03 17.28 -0.74
CA PRO A 395 -20.45 17.58 -0.96
C PRO A 395 -20.98 17.33 -2.38
N MET A 396 -20.12 16.98 -3.34
CA MET A 396 -20.55 16.44 -4.64
C MET A 396 -21.06 15.00 -4.52
N ILE A 397 -20.60 14.28 -3.50
CA ILE A 397 -20.89 12.88 -3.23
C ILE A 397 -21.96 12.76 -2.15
N ASP A 398 -21.92 13.61 -1.12
CA ASP A 398 -22.82 13.53 0.03
C ASP A 398 -23.56 14.86 0.29
N PRO A 399 -24.89 14.86 0.42
CA PRO A 399 -25.68 16.09 0.57
C PRO A 399 -25.73 16.63 2.01
N ALA A 400 -25.24 15.92 3.03
CA ALA A 400 -25.59 16.17 4.43
C ALA A 400 -25.18 17.56 4.89
N LYS A 401 -23.94 17.97 4.61
CA LYS A 401 -23.44 19.30 5.03
C LYS A 401 -24.21 20.42 4.34
N ARG A 402 -24.57 20.24 3.07
CA ARG A 402 -25.39 21.21 2.34
C ARG A 402 -26.78 21.34 2.93
N ILE A 403 -27.41 20.20 3.29
CA ILE A 403 -28.71 20.18 3.94
C ILE A 403 -28.66 20.94 5.26
N GLU A 404 -27.67 20.67 6.12
CA GLU A 404 -27.46 21.38 7.38
C GLU A 404 -27.38 22.89 7.16
N CYS A 405 -26.52 23.35 6.25
CA CYS A 405 -26.36 24.78 5.95
C CYS A 405 -27.65 25.42 5.39
N MET A 406 -28.43 24.70 4.57
CA MET A 406 -29.73 25.19 4.08
C MET A 406 -30.76 25.32 5.21
N GLU A 407 -30.73 24.42 6.19
CA GLU A 407 -31.61 24.49 7.37
C GLU A 407 -31.24 25.67 8.27
N GLU A 408 -29.96 25.85 8.57
CA GLU A 408 -29.45 27.00 9.34
C GLU A 408 -29.74 28.34 8.65
N ALA A 409 -29.68 28.38 7.31
CA ALA A 409 -30.00 29.58 6.53
C ALA A 409 -31.42 30.09 6.80
N LEU A 410 -32.35 29.19 7.12
CA LEU A 410 -33.74 29.56 7.36
C LEU A 410 -33.91 30.29 8.70
N ASP A 411 -33.07 30.01 9.70
CA ASP A 411 -33.14 30.64 11.01
C ASP A 411 -32.82 32.16 10.96
N ASP A 412 -32.15 32.61 9.90
CA ASP A 412 -31.92 34.03 9.63
C ASP A 412 -33.12 34.68 8.89
N PRO A 413 -33.85 35.63 9.51
CA PRO A 413 -34.99 36.30 8.88
C PRO A 413 -34.63 37.21 7.71
N ALA A 414 -33.34 37.57 7.56
CA ALA A 414 -32.85 38.33 6.41
C ALA A 414 -32.74 37.46 5.15
N THR A 415 -32.71 36.12 5.26
CA THR A 415 -32.59 35.21 4.11
C THR A 415 -33.79 35.37 3.16
N GLY A 416 -33.52 35.85 1.95
CA GLY A 416 -34.50 35.92 0.85
C GLY A 416 -34.27 34.88 -0.23
N VAL A 417 -33.01 34.51 -0.48
CA VAL A 417 -32.63 33.55 -1.53
C VAL A 417 -31.68 32.50 -0.98
N ILE A 418 -31.95 31.22 -1.29
CA ILE A 418 -30.98 30.12 -1.16
C ILE A 418 -30.51 29.74 -2.57
N LEU A 419 -29.22 29.90 -2.82
CA LEU A 419 -28.56 29.62 -4.10
C LEU A 419 -27.64 28.40 -3.96
N PHE A 420 -27.69 27.45 -4.89
CA PHE A 420 -26.87 26.23 -4.82
C PHE A 420 -26.64 25.58 -6.19
N ASP A 421 -25.59 24.80 -6.33
CA ASP A 421 -25.29 24.00 -7.54
C ASP A 421 -25.72 22.54 -7.38
N VAL A 422 -25.97 21.89 -8.51
CA VAL A 422 -26.05 20.43 -8.61
C VAL A 422 -25.06 19.98 -9.68
N MET A 423 -23.99 19.31 -9.23
CA MET A 423 -22.96 18.76 -10.11
C MET A 423 -23.34 17.34 -10.53
N LEU A 424 -23.34 17.08 -11.85
CA LEU A 424 -23.53 15.75 -12.43
C LEU A 424 -22.21 15.18 -12.95
N GLY A 425 -22.27 14.01 -13.58
CA GLY A 425 -21.11 13.32 -14.15
C GLY A 425 -20.50 12.31 -13.18
N TYR A 426 -19.45 11.65 -13.65
CA TYR A 426 -18.72 10.63 -12.90
C TYR A 426 -18.13 11.20 -11.60
N GLY A 427 -18.12 10.38 -10.55
CA GLY A 427 -17.71 10.79 -9.20
C GLY A 427 -18.78 11.56 -8.41
N SER A 428 -19.81 12.12 -9.03
CA SER A 428 -20.89 12.82 -8.32
C SER A 428 -21.99 11.86 -7.84
N HIS A 429 -22.77 12.28 -6.84
CA HIS A 429 -23.92 11.53 -6.32
C HIS A 429 -24.91 11.14 -7.45
N ALA A 430 -25.49 9.94 -7.36
CA ALA A 430 -26.35 9.38 -8.42
C ALA A 430 -27.69 10.13 -8.61
N ASP A 431 -28.28 10.67 -7.54
CA ASP A 431 -29.48 11.54 -7.60
C ASP A 431 -29.44 12.67 -6.55
N MET A 432 -28.53 13.64 -6.74
CA MET A 432 -28.37 14.75 -5.78
C MET A 432 -29.65 15.60 -5.66
N ALA A 433 -30.36 15.83 -6.77
CA ALA A 433 -31.63 16.55 -6.75
C ALA A 433 -32.67 15.81 -5.88
N GLY A 434 -32.83 14.50 -6.06
CA GLY A 434 -33.71 13.68 -5.24
C GLY A 434 -33.39 13.76 -3.74
N ALA A 435 -32.10 13.80 -3.39
CA ALA A 435 -31.65 13.91 -2.00
C ALA A 435 -31.94 15.28 -1.36
N LEU A 436 -31.85 16.38 -2.12
CA LEU A 436 -32.08 17.74 -1.60
C LEU A 436 -33.56 18.14 -1.54
N ILE A 437 -34.41 17.58 -2.41
CA ILE A 437 -35.83 17.95 -2.54
C ILE A 437 -36.64 17.85 -1.22
N PRO A 438 -36.51 16.80 -0.39
CA PRO A 438 -37.22 16.72 0.89
C PRO A 438 -36.93 17.91 1.79
N THR A 439 -35.66 18.30 1.92
CA THR A 439 -35.23 19.47 2.69
C THR A 439 -35.78 20.76 2.09
N ILE A 440 -35.67 20.95 0.77
CA ILE A 440 -36.20 22.14 0.08
C ILE A 440 -37.71 22.32 0.37
N LYS A 441 -38.50 21.25 0.22
CA LYS A 441 -39.95 21.28 0.50
C LYS A 441 -40.26 21.59 1.96
N ASN A 442 -39.49 21.01 2.88
CA ASN A 442 -39.64 21.29 4.32
C ASN A 442 -39.35 22.77 4.63
N LEU A 443 -38.28 23.34 4.07
CA LEU A 443 -37.90 24.74 4.26
C LEU A 443 -38.91 25.71 3.63
N GLN A 444 -39.44 25.40 2.45
CA GLN A 444 -40.53 26.14 1.83
C GLN A 444 -41.79 26.16 2.72
N ALA A 445 -42.19 24.99 3.25
CA ALA A 445 -43.35 24.88 4.13
C ALA A 445 -43.16 25.63 5.46
N LYS A 446 -41.96 25.57 6.05
CA LYS A 446 -41.61 26.35 7.25
C LYS A 446 -41.69 27.86 6.98
N ALA A 447 -41.10 28.34 5.89
CA ALA A 447 -41.17 29.74 5.51
C ALA A 447 -42.61 30.21 5.28
N GLU A 448 -43.44 29.41 4.60
CA GLU A 448 -44.86 29.71 4.37
C GLU A 448 -45.64 29.78 5.69
N ALA A 449 -45.39 28.86 6.62
CA ALA A 449 -46.02 28.87 7.95
C ALA A 449 -45.67 30.13 8.77
N GLU A 450 -44.48 30.71 8.54
CA GLU A 450 -44.03 31.98 9.13
C GLU A 450 -44.52 33.22 8.36
N GLY A 451 -45.23 33.05 7.24
CA GLY A 451 -45.64 34.15 6.36
C GLY A 451 -44.46 34.80 5.62
N ARG A 452 -43.33 34.09 5.52
CA ARG A 452 -42.08 34.56 4.90
C ARG A 452 -41.97 34.02 3.46
N LYS A 453 -41.54 34.87 2.55
CA LYS A 453 -41.15 34.45 1.20
C LYS A 453 -39.69 34.01 1.20
N ILE A 454 -39.38 32.93 0.48
CA ILE A 454 -38.02 32.48 0.20
C ILE A 454 -37.96 31.94 -1.23
N VAL A 455 -36.87 32.22 -1.93
CA VAL A 455 -36.64 31.76 -3.30
C VAL A 455 -35.47 30.78 -3.30
N PHE A 456 -35.66 29.62 -3.92
CA PHE A 456 -34.58 28.67 -4.17
C PHE A 456 -34.14 28.83 -5.63
N VAL A 457 -32.85 29.08 -5.84
CA VAL A 457 -32.24 29.23 -7.16
C VAL A 457 -31.13 28.21 -7.30
N SER A 458 -31.03 27.56 -8.46
CA SER A 458 -29.99 26.57 -8.69
C SER A 458 -29.49 26.55 -10.13
N THR A 459 -28.24 26.09 -10.31
CA THR A 459 -27.68 25.68 -11.60
C THR A 459 -27.40 24.17 -11.59
N VAL A 460 -27.59 23.51 -12.73
CA VAL A 460 -27.22 22.11 -12.93
C VAL A 460 -26.00 22.06 -13.86
N CYS A 461 -24.84 21.74 -13.29
CA CYS A 461 -23.60 21.54 -14.03
C CYS A 461 -23.53 20.09 -14.52
N GLY A 462 -23.98 19.86 -15.76
CA GLY A 462 -23.97 18.55 -16.38
C GLY A 462 -24.40 18.56 -17.85
N THR A 463 -24.32 17.40 -18.49
CA THR A 463 -24.74 17.18 -19.87
C THR A 463 -25.87 16.16 -19.99
N ARG A 464 -26.53 16.11 -21.15
CA ARG A 464 -27.53 15.08 -21.47
C ARG A 464 -26.94 13.68 -21.66
N ARG A 465 -25.62 13.53 -21.56
CA ARG A 465 -24.89 12.26 -21.69
C ARG A 465 -24.48 11.72 -20.33
N ASP A 466 -24.60 12.52 -19.27
CA ASP A 466 -24.33 12.07 -17.91
C ASP A 466 -25.37 11.04 -17.46
N PHE A 467 -24.92 10.07 -16.66
CA PHE A 467 -25.75 8.92 -16.27
C PHE A 467 -26.91 9.30 -15.34
N GLN A 468 -26.83 10.45 -14.66
CA GLN A 468 -27.88 10.96 -13.77
C GLN A 468 -29.11 11.52 -14.50
N ASP A 469 -29.08 11.64 -15.83
CA ASP A 469 -30.10 12.32 -16.65
C ASP A 469 -30.30 13.79 -16.28
N TYR A 470 -29.68 14.67 -17.07
CA TYR A 470 -29.77 16.12 -16.91
C TYR A 470 -31.21 16.66 -16.97
N ASP A 471 -32.00 16.22 -17.95
CA ASP A 471 -33.34 16.78 -18.17
C ASP A 471 -34.29 16.31 -17.04
N GLU A 472 -34.14 15.08 -16.55
CA GLU A 472 -34.85 14.59 -15.36
C GLU A 472 -34.46 15.36 -14.09
N THR A 473 -33.16 15.58 -13.87
CA THR A 473 -32.63 16.35 -12.73
C THR A 473 -33.21 17.77 -12.70
N VAL A 474 -33.16 18.47 -13.84
CA VAL A 474 -33.72 19.82 -13.98
C VAL A 474 -35.22 19.82 -13.70
N LYS A 475 -35.95 18.81 -14.21
CA LYS A 475 -37.38 18.67 -13.99
C LYS A 475 -37.71 18.46 -12.50
N LYS A 476 -37.01 17.56 -11.80
CA LYS A 476 -37.21 17.28 -10.37
C LYS A 476 -37.10 18.55 -9.53
N LEU A 477 -36.08 19.37 -9.77
CA LEU A 477 -35.86 20.63 -9.08
C LEU A 477 -36.97 21.66 -9.38
N LYS A 478 -37.34 21.82 -10.66
CA LYS A 478 -38.44 22.73 -11.05
C LYS A 478 -39.78 22.31 -10.44
N ASP A 479 -40.09 21.02 -10.42
CA ASP A 479 -41.31 20.48 -9.81
C ASP A 479 -41.33 20.68 -8.28
N ALA A 480 -40.17 20.87 -7.65
CA ALA A 480 -40.01 21.26 -6.24
C ALA A 480 -40.02 22.79 -6.01
N GLY A 481 -40.30 23.60 -7.04
CA GLY A 481 -40.39 25.05 -6.92
C GLY A 481 -39.03 25.79 -6.93
N VAL A 482 -37.96 25.13 -7.37
CA VAL A 482 -36.64 25.75 -7.54
C VAL A 482 -36.56 26.46 -8.90
N VAL A 483 -36.03 27.68 -8.93
CA VAL A 483 -35.66 28.38 -10.17
C VAL A 483 -34.35 27.79 -10.68
N VAL A 484 -34.45 26.93 -11.70
CA VAL A 484 -33.27 26.27 -12.30
C VAL A 484 -32.81 27.04 -13.53
N CYS A 485 -31.59 27.56 -13.48
CA CYS A 485 -30.94 28.33 -14.54
C CYS A 485 -29.97 27.45 -15.33
N GLU A 486 -29.67 27.86 -16.57
CA GLU A 486 -28.82 27.09 -17.49
C GLU A 486 -27.34 27.12 -17.10
N THR A 487 -26.85 28.22 -16.50
CA THR A 487 -25.44 28.40 -16.11
C THR A 487 -25.34 29.06 -14.76
N ASN A 488 -24.18 28.92 -14.11
CA ASN A 488 -23.93 29.52 -12.80
C ASN A 488 -24.09 31.06 -12.80
N LYS A 489 -23.58 31.74 -13.83
CA LYS A 489 -23.80 33.18 -14.05
C LYS A 489 -25.29 33.55 -14.03
N LEU A 490 -26.11 32.81 -14.78
CA LEU A 490 -27.56 33.07 -14.88
C LEU A 490 -28.27 32.79 -13.55
N ALA A 491 -27.84 31.78 -12.79
CA ALA A 491 -28.34 31.51 -11.44
C ALA A 491 -28.01 32.66 -10.47
N CYS A 492 -26.79 33.19 -10.55
CA CYS A 492 -26.38 34.35 -9.75
C CYS A 492 -27.19 35.60 -10.14
N GLN A 493 -27.37 35.87 -11.43
CA GLN A 493 -28.20 36.98 -11.90
C GLN A 493 -29.65 36.84 -11.42
N ALA A 494 -30.24 35.65 -11.46
CA ALA A 494 -31.58 35.41 -10.92
C ALA A 494 -31.63 35.64 -9.40
N ALA A 495 -30.63 35.19 -8.64
CA ALA A 495 -30.56 35.41 -7.20
C ALA A 495 -30.43 36.91 -6.84
N ILE A 496 -29.58 37.65 -7.56
CA ILE A 496 -29.36 39.09 -7.42
C ILE A 496 -30.65 39.86 -7.77
N HIS A 497 -31.29 39.50 -8.88
CA HIS A 497 -32.55 40.11 -9.30
C HIS A 497 -33.70 39.85 -8.31
N ALA A 498 -33.78 38.64 -7.74
CA ALA A 498 -34.81 38.28 -6.77
C ALA A 498 -34.80 39.20 -5.54
N ILE A 499 -33.62 39.67 -5.09
CA ILE A 499 -33.47 40.60 -3.95
C ILE A 499 -33.57 42.09 -4.35
N GLY A 500 -33.95 42.39 -5.59
CA GLY A 500 -34.18 43.75 -6.08
C GLY A 500 -32.91 44.49 -6.54
N LEU A 501 -31.79 43.78 -6.73
CA LEU A 501 -30.54 44.33 -7.27
C LEU A 501 -30.37 43.93 -8.75
N ASP A 502 -29.39 44.53 -9.42
CA ASP A 502 -29.05 44.19 -10.80
C ASP A 502 -27.53 44.30 -11.01
N PHE A 503 -27.04 43.68 -12.09
CA PHE A 503 -25.63 43.73 -12.47
C PHE A 503 -25.51 43.94 -13.98
N ASP A 504 -24.79 44.99 -14.37
CA ASP A 504 -24.49 45.30 -15.76
C ASP A 504 -23.09 44.82 -16.14
N GLU A 505 -22.99 44.12 -17.26
CA GLU A 505 -21.73 43.62 -17.81
C GLU A 505 -21.34 44.51 -19.01
N PRO A 506 -20.33 45.38 -18.87
CA PRO A 506 -19.99 46.33 -19.91
C PRO A 506 -19.37 45.65 -21.14
N GLU A 507 -19.70 46.15 -22.33
CA GLU A 507 -19.07 45.71 -23.59
C GLU A 507 -17.58 46.08 -23.59
N LYS A 508 -16.71 45.09 -23.84
CA LYS A 508 -15.25 45.28 -23.84
C LYS A 508 -14.73 45.70 -25.22
N PRO A 509 -14.02 46.84 -25.35
CA PRO A 509 -13.34 47.18 -26.60
C PRO A 509 -12.27 46.13 -26.95
N THR A 510 -12.03 45.95 -28.26
CA THR A 510 -10.91 45.13 -28.77
C THR A 510 -9.74 46.03 -29.16
N VAL A 511 -8.55 45.72 -28.66
CA VAL A 511 -7.28 46.43 -28.92
C VAL A 511 -6.30 45.55 -29.70
N PRO A 512 -5.28 46.13 -30.38
CA PRO A 512 -4.28 45.34 -31.08
C PRO A 512 -3.52 44.39 -30.16
N ARG A 513 -3.35 43.13 -30.59
CA ARG A 513 -2.66 42.10 -29.80
C ARG A 513 -1.22 42.49 -29.47
N ARG A 514 -0.88 42.45 -28.18
CA ARG A 514 0.48 42.63 -27.69
C ARG A 514 1.37 41.52 -28.26
N GLN A 515 2.59 41.88 -28.64
CA GLN A 515 3.60 40.93 -29.08
C GLN A 515 4.70 40.85 -28.03
N SER A 516 5.07 39.64 -27.63
CA SER A 516 6.22 39.37 -26.76
C SER A 516 7.37 38.73 -27.56
N ASP A 517 8.60 38.81 -27.04
CA ASP A 517 9.78 38.16 -27.64
C ASP A 517 9.92 36.68 -27.20
N VAL A 518 8.93 36.13 -26.48
CA VAL A 518 8.96 34.75 -25.98
C VAL A 518 8.86 33.77 -27.16
N LYS A 519 9.66 32.71 -27.13
CA LYS A 519 9.59 31.62 -28.10
C LYS A 519 8.68 30.50 -27.58
N PRO A 520 7.76 29.97 -28.42
CA PRO A 520 7.03 28.76 -28.09
C PRO A 520 7.98 27.61 -27.72
N GLY A 521 7.62 26.82 -26.70
CA GLY A 521 8.34 25.60 -26.41
C GLY A 521 8.05 24.51 -27.46
N THR A 522 8.79 23.43 -27.37
CA THR A 522 8.56 22.24 -28.20
C THR A 522 8.08 21.12 -27.29
N PRO A 523 6.79 20.72 -27.35
CA PRO A 523 6.27 19.62 -26.56
C PRO A 523 6.92 18.31 -27.03
N SER A 524 7.03 17.34 -26.13
CA SER A 524 7.54 16.03 -26.49
C SER A 524 6.54 15.25 -27.37
N ASP A 525 7.05 14.32 -28.18
CA ASP A 525 6.19 13.43 -28.98
C ASP A 525 5.26 12.59 -28.08
N LYS A 526 5.73 12.21 -26.88
CA LYS A 526 4.92 11.45 -25.90
C LYS A 526 3.72 12.26 -25.42
N LEU A 527 3.94 13.53 -25.07
CA LEU A 527 2.89 14.42 -24.59
C LEU A 527 1.85 14.71 -25.69
N VAL A 528 2.32 14.96 -26.92
CA VAL A 528 1.43 15.15 -28.08
C VAL A 528 0.64 13.88 -28.40
N ALA A 529 1.25 12.69 -28.27
CA ALA A 529 0.56 11.42 -28.48
C ALA A 529 -0.53 11.17 -27.42
N MET A 530 -0.26 11.50 -26.15
CA MET A 530 -1.24 11.39 -25.06
C MET A 530 -2.52 12.20 -25.36
N LEU A 531 -2.39 13.42 -25.90
CA LEU A 531 -3.54 14.27 -26.22
C LEU A 531 -4.34 13.83 -27.47
N LYS A 532 -3.76 12.96 -28.30
CA LYS A 532 -4.32 12.55 -29.61
C LYS A 532 -4.90 11.14 -29.64
N SER A 533 -4.79 10.42 -28.53
CA SER A 533 -5.24 9.03 -28.44
C SER A 533 -5.80 8.75 -27.06
N LYS A 534 -6.74 7.80 -26.99
CA LYS A 534 -7.23 7.30 -25.71
C LYS A 534 -6.06 6.80 -24.85
N PRO A 535 -6.04 7.13 -23.55
CA PRO A 535 -4.98 6.69 -22.67
C PRO A 535 -5.02 5.17 -22.44
N LYS A 536 -3.85 4.61 -22.16
CA LYS A 536 -3.67 3.27 -21.61
C LYS A 536 -3.31 3.43 -20.14
N VAL A 537 -4.21 3.01 -19.26
CA VAL A 537 -4.26 3.49 -17.88
C VAL A 537 -3.80 2.42 -16.90
N ILE A 538 -2.84 2.75 -16.07
CA ILE A 538 -2.61 2.07 -14.79
C ILE A 538 -3.34 2.89 -13.72
N ASN A 539 -4.41 2.34 -13.15
CA ASN A 539 -5.17 3.01 -12.11
C ASN A 539 -4.71 2.56 -10.74
N ILE A 540 -4.45 3.51 -9.85
CA ILE A 540 -3.95 3.30 -8.49
C ILE A 540 -4.89 4.02 -7.52
N GLY A 541 -5.58 3.25 -6.70
CA GLY A 541 -6.64 3.75 -5.81
C GLY A 541 -8.03 3.34 -6.31
N LEU A 542 -8.94 4.30 -6.44
CA LEU A 542 -10.36 4.10 -6.73
C LEU A 542 -10.60 3.30 -8.02
N LYS A 543 -11.08 2.06 -7.89
CA LYS A 543 -11.42 1.18 -9.03
C LYS A 543 -12.45 1.82 -9.98
N SER A 544 -13.37 2.63 -9.44
CA SER A 544 -14.36 3.35 -10.24
C SER A 544 -13.75 4.28 -11.30
N PHE A 545 -12.53 4.79 -11.11
CA PHE A 545 -11.83 5.57 -12.14
C PHE A 545 -11.33 4.69 -13.29
N ALA A 546 -10.89 3.47 -13.00
CA ALA A 546 -10.54 2.48 -14.02
C ALA A 546 -11.80 2.07 -14.82
N ASP A 547 -12.90 1.80 -14.13
CA ASP A 547 -14.16 1.38 -14.75
C ASP A 547 -14.68 2.43 -15.74
N VAL A 548 -14.66 3.72 -15.34
CA VAL A 548 -15.02 4.83 -16.23
C VAL A 548 -14.09 4.90 -17.44
N CYS A 549 -12.78 4.74 -17.28
CA CYS A 549 -11.86 4.73 -18.42
C CYS A 549 -12.16 3.54 -19.37
N ALA A 550 -12.44 2.36 -18.82
CA ALA A 550 -12.76 1.15 -19.58
C ALA A 550 -14.09 1.29 -20.37
N ASP A 551 -15.12 1.91 -19.77
CA ASP A 551 -16.41 2.21 -20.42
C ASP A 551 -16.24 3.13 -21.64
N PHE A 552 -15.22 4.00 -21.61
CA PHE A 552 -14.83 4.83 -22.75
C PHE A 552 -13.81 4.17 -23.68
N GLY A 553 -13.55 2.88 -23.52
CA GLY A 553 -12.75 2.04 -24.41
C GLY A 553 -11.25 2.22 -24.26
N CYS A 554 -10.77 2.57 -23.06
CA CYS A 554 -9.35 2.50 -22.70
C CYS A 554 -8.96 1.08 -22.31
N GLU A 555 -7.70 0.73 -22.54
CA GLU A 555 -7.07 -0.42 -21.87
C GLU A 555 -6.68 0.02 -20.46
N THR A 556 -7.13 -0.72 -19.44
CA THR A 556 -6.97 -0.35 -18.03
C THR A 556 -6.48 -1.52 -17.22
N VAL A 557 -5.49 -1.29 -16.34
CA VAL A 557 -5.09 -2.24 -15.30
C VAL A 557 -5.36 -1.61 -13.94
N GLN A 558 -6.09 -2.34 -13.08
CA GLN A 558 -6.33 -1.92 -11.71
C GLN A 558 -5.17 -2.39 -10.82
N PHE A 559 -4.41 -1.46 -10.26
CA PHE A 559 -3.43 -1.75 -9.22
C PHE A 559 -4.11 -1.62 -7.85
N ASP A 560 -4.43 -2.77 -7.25
CA ASP A 560 -4.89 -2.90 -5.86
C ASP A 560 -3.77 -2.55 -4.89
N TRP A 561 -3.59 -1.26 -4.72
CA TRP A 561 -2.52 -0.67 -3.93
C TRP A 561 -2.79 -0.81 -2.43
N ALA A 562 -1.73 -1.10 -1.68
CA ALA A 562 -1.69 -1.03 -0.22
C ALA A 562 -0.43 -0.25 0.19
N PRO A 563 -0.46 0.46 1.33
CA PRO A 563 0.68 1.25 1.77
C PRO A 563 1.91 0.35 1.98
N PRO A 564 3.04 0.60 1.27
CA PRO A 564 4.25 -0.18 1.48
C PRO A 564 4.71 -0.08 2.93
N ALA A 565 5.40 -1.12 3.43
CA ALA A 565 5.88 -1.17 4.82
C ALA A 565 4.79 -0.97 5.89
N GLY A 566 3.54 -1.32 5.58
CA GLY A 566 2.40 -1.11 6.47
C GLY A 566 2.14 0.38 6.76
N GLY A 567 2.52 1.27 5.85
CA GLY A 567 2.33 2.73 5.96
C GLY A 567 3.38 3.47 6.77
N ASP A 568 4.46 2.81 7.17
CA ASP A 568 5.58 3.39 7.90
C ASP A 568 6.43 4.31 6.99
N LEU A 569 6.26 5.63 7.12
CA LEU A 569 6.89 6.64 6.26
C LEU A 569 8.42 6.60 6.30
N GLU A 570 9.04 6.29 7.45
CA GLU A 570 10.49 6.16 7.56
C GLU A 570 10.96 4.98 6.72
N MET A 571 10.29 3.83 6.85
CA MET A 571 10.65 2.63 6.09
C MET A 571 10.38 2.80 4.59
N ILE A 572 9.32 3.50 4.20
CA ILE A 572 9.07 3.83 2.80
C ILE A 572 10.21 4.69 2.23
N SER A 573 10.65 5.72 2.97
CA SER A 573 11.80 6.55 2.58
C SER A 573 13.09 5.72 2.42
N VAL A 574 13.37 4.84 3.38
CA VAL A 574 14.50 3.89 3.35
C VAL A 574 14.44 2.96 2.14
N LEU A 575 13.26 2.40 1.83
CA LEU A 575 13.07 1.52 0.68
C LEU A 575 13.29 2.25 -0.64
N ASN A 576 12.79 3.48 -0.77
CA ASN A 576 12.99 4.32 -1.95
C ASN A 576 14.47 4.69 -2.15
N PHE A 577 15.16 5.04 -1.06
CA PHE A 577 16.60 5.26 -1.09
C PHE A 577 17.32 4.02 -1.62
N LEU A 578 17.04 2.83 -1.06
CA LEU A 578 17.68 1.57 -1.50
C LEU A 578 17.33 1.19 -2.94
N ARG A 579 16.14 1.54 -3.44
CA ARG A 579 15.71 1.29 -4.82
C ARG A 579 16.45 2.20 -5.82
N SER A 580 16.63 3.47 -5.45
CA SER A 580 17.36 4.46 -6.26
C SER A 580 18.89 4.37 -6.12
N TYR A 581 19.37 3.62 -5.13
CA TYR A 581 20.79 3.52 -4.84
C TYR A 581 21.56 2.86 -5.99
N THR A 582 22.58 3.56 -6.46
CA THR A 582 23.56 3.02 -7.42
C THR A 582 24.97 3.38 -6.98
N GLU A 583 25.87 2.41 -6.96
CA GLU A 583 27.30 2.62 -6.74
C GLU A 583 28.09 1.95 -7.85
N GLY A 584 28.97 2.71 -8.53
CA GLY A 584 29.75 2.17 -9.65
C GLY A 584 28.90 1.69 -10.85
N GLY A 585 27.63 2.07 -10.93
CA GLY A 585 26.67 1.61 -11.94
C GLY A 585 25.94 0.31 -11.58
N GLU A 586 26.16 -0.24 -10.38
CA GLU A 586 25.44 -1.40 -9.86
C GLU A 586 24.33 -0.96 -8.89
N THR A 587 23.18 -1.62 -9.00
CA THR A 587 22.03 -1.45 -8.11
C THR A 587 22.08 -2.44 -6.94
N VAL A 588 21.21 -2.25 -5.93
CA VAL A 588 21.04 -3.26 -4.85
C VAL A 588 20.55 -4.60 -5.40
N ASP A 589 19.80 -4.61 -6.51
CA ASP A 589 19.36 -5.84 -7.16
C ASP A 589 20.55 -6.60 -7.76
N ASP A 590 21.47 -5.91 -8.41
CA ASP A 590 22.72 -6.50 -8.92
C ASP A 590 23.56 -7.10 -7.78
N MET A 591 23.66 -6.40 -6.65
CA MET A 591 24.33 -6.90 -5.44
C MET A 591 23.67 -8.19 -4.95
N ASN A 592 22.34 -8.22 -4.89
CA ASN A 592 21.61 -9.41 -4.47
C ASN A 592 21.78 -10.58 -5.45
N GLN A 593 21.85 -10.33 -6.76
CA GLN A 593 22.14 -11.37 -7.76
C GLN A 593 23.48 -12.06 -7.49
N LYS A 594 24.51 -11.31 -7.07
CA LYS A 594 25.81 -11.90 -6.67
C LYS A 594 25.67 -12.82 -5.46
N VAL A 595 24.85 -12.44 -4.48
CA VAL A 595 24.61 -13.25 -3.27
C VAL A 595 23.91 -14.57 -3.62
N ILE A 596 22.83 -14.52 -4.41
CA ILE A 596 22.11 -15.75 -4.76
C ILE A 596 22.90 -16.65 -5.72
N ALA A 597 23.75 -16.08 -6.57
CA ALA A 597 24.66 -16.85 -7.41
C ALA A 597 25.63 -17.71 -6.57
N LYS A 598 26.09 -17.19 -5.41
CA LYS A 598 26.88 -17.97 -4.44
C LYS A 598 26.09 -19.14 -3.84
N VAL A 599 24.82 -18.92 -3.49
CA VAL A 599 23.94 -19.96 -2.97
C VAL A 599 23.76 -21.09 -4.00
N VAL A 600 23.50 -20.74 -5.26
CA VAL A 600 23.30 -21.72 -6.35
C VAL A 600 24.59 -22.50 -6.67
N ALA A 601 25.75 -21.86 -6.58
CA ALA A 601 27.04 -22.49 -6.87
C ALA A 601 27.55 -23.43 -5.76
N ALA A 602 26.94 -23.42 -4.58
CA ALA A 602 27.44 -24.17 -3.42
C ALA A 602 27.40 -25.70 -3.64
N GLN A 603 28.47 -26.38 -3.20
CA GLN A 603 28.65 -27.83 -3.29
C GLN A 603 28.90 -28.41 -1.88
N PRO A 604 27.85 -28.55 -1.06
CA PRO A 604 27.96 -29.11 0.29
C PRO A 604 28.21 -30.62 0.25
N VAL A 605 29.21 -31.04 1.02
CA VAL A 605 29.63 -32.43 1.16
C VAL A 605 29.72 -32.79 2.64
N LEU A 606 29.05 -33.86 3.03
CA LEU A 606 29.13 -34.42 4.38
C LEU A 606 30.44 -35.21 4.51
N LYS A 607 31.37 -34.69 5.32
CA LYS A 607 32.74 -35.22 5.45
C LYS A 607 32.91 -36.18 6.60
N ASP A 608 32.34 -35.88 7.77
CA ASP A 608 32.59 -36.65 8.98
C ASP A 608 31.48 -36.46 10.04
N ASN A 609 31.55 -37.25 11.11
CA ASN A 609 30.81 -37.07 12.35
C ASN A 609 31.78 -37.21 13.54
N VAL A 610 32.05 -36.13 14.26
CA VAL A 610 33.15 -36.10 15.24
C VAL A 610 32.73 -35.35 16.51
N PRO A 611 33.37 -35.57 17.67
CA PRO A 611 33.12 -34.76 18.87
C PRO A 611 33.29 -33.27 18.57
N ALA A 612 32.37 -32.44 19.04
CA ALA A 612 32.33 -31.01 18.74
C ALA A 612 33.66 -30.30 19.03
N MET A 613 34.31 -30.61 20.15
CA MET A 613 35.61 -30.05 20.52
C MET A 613 36.73 -30.30 19.50
N SER A 614 36.61 -31.32 18.65
CA SER A 614 37.64 -31.62 17.64
C SER A 614 37.63 -30.64 16.45
N VAL A 615 36.51 -29.93 16.25
CA VAL A 615 36.28 -29.06 15.08
C VAL A 615 35.78 -27.66 15.46
N ILE A 616 35.35 -27.45 16.70
CA ILE A 616 34.95 -26.16 17.27
C ILE A 616 35.95 -25.78 18.36
N PRO A 617 36.94 -24.90 18.08
CA PRO A 617 38.00 -24.55 19.02
C PRO A 617 37.50 -23.99 20.36
N GLU A 618 36.38 -23.27 20.35
CA GLU A 618 35.76 -22.68 21.54
C GLU A 618 35.28 -23.72 22.54
N LEU A 619 35.06 -24.97 22.11
CA LEU A 619 34.71 -26.10 22.97
C LEU A 619 35.94 -26.90 23.44
N ASN A 620 37.13 -26.63 22.90
CA ASN A 620 38.38 -27.29 23.25
C ASN A 620 39.26 -26.36 24.11
N THR A 621 38.72 -25.92 25.24
CA THR A 621 39.41 -25.04 26.19
C THR A 621 39.18 -25.53 27.61
N ASP A 622 39.96 -25.03 28.57
CA ASP A 622 39.75 -25.33 30.00
C ASP A 622 38.45 -24.70 30.56
N HIS A 623 37.78 -23.83 29.78
CA HIS A 623 36.51 -23.22 30.15
C HIS A 623 35.32 -24.09 29.74
N LYS A 624 34.47 -24.43 30.71
CA LYS A 624 33.16 -25.07 30.47
C LYS A 624 32.33 -24.17 29.55
N THR A 625 32.05 -24.67 28.35
CA THR A 625 31.35 -23.89 27.32
C THR A 625 30.17 -24.70 26.79
N ILE A 626 29.00 -24.05 26.70
CA ILE A 626 27.79 -24.59 26.10
C ILE A 626 27.41 -23.70 24.91
N LEU A 627 27.21 -24.30 23.73
CA LEU A 627 26.61 -23.58 22.62
C LEU A 627 25.09 -23.62 22.72
N HIS A 628 24.40 -22.63 22.17
CA HIS A 628 22.93 -22.57 22.12
C HIS A 628 22.41 -22.05 20.78
N ALA A 629 21.15 -22.33 20.46
CA ALA A 629 20.48 -21.77 19.30
C ALA A 629 20.10 -20.29 19.49
N GLY A 630 19.86 -19.59 18.38
CA GLY A 630 19.38 -18.22 18.34
C GLY A 630 20.47 -17.14 18.50
N PRO A 631 20.08 -15.85 18.54
CA PRO A 631 21.01 -14.75 18.80
C PRO A 631 21.54 -14.77 20.25
N PRO A 632 22.59 -13.98 20.58
CA PRO A 632 23.19 -13.94 21.92
C PRO A 632 22.17 -13.76 23.05
N ILE A 633 22.24 -14.63 24.06
CA ILE A 633 21.37 -14.58 25.26
C ILE A 633 22.15 -15.06 26.49
N THR A 634 21.77 -14.55 27.67
CA THR A 634 22.29 -15.01 28.96
C THR A 634 21.41 -16.11 29.55
N TYR A 635 21.97 -17.01 30.36
CA TYR A 635 21.27 -18.17 30.91
C TYR A 635 20.00 -17.82 31.70
N ASP A 636 20.03 -16.73 32.48
CA ASP A 636 18.90 -16.24 33.29
C ASP A 636 17.68 -15.82 32.44
N LYS A 637 17.90 -15.48 31.17
CA LYS A 637 16.85 -15.12 30.22
C LYS A 637 16.37 -16.29 29.36
N MET A 638 17.11 -17.40 29.33
CA MET A 638 16.71 -18.57 28.55
C MET A 638 15.37 -19.11 29.07
N PRO A 639 14.43 -19.50 28.20
CA PRO A 639 13.19 -20.14 28.62
C PRO A 639 13.48 -21.41 29.43
N PRO A 640 12.59 -21.82 30.36
CA PRO A 640 12.82 -23.00 31.18
C PRO A 640 13.18 -24.24 30.36
N THR A 641 12.50 -24.48 29.24
CA THR A 641 12.79 -25.59 28.31
C THR A 641 14.25 -25.60 27.81
N VAL A 642 14.80 -24.43 27.50
CA VAL A 642 16.21 -24.30 27.07
C VAL A 642 17.14 -24.49 28.28
N GLN A 643 16.80 -23.94 29.45
CA GLN A 643 17.54 -24.18 30.70
C GLN A 643 17.61 -25.67 31.06
N GLY A 644 16.51 -26.41 30.87
CA GLY A 644 16.49 -27.87 31.02
C GLY A 644 17.44 -28.59 30.07
N SER A 645 17.55 -28.10 28.83
CA SER A 645 18.53 -28.61 27.87
C SER A 645 19.97 -28.34 28.35
N CYS A 646 20.24 -27.18 28.95
CA CYS A 646 21.55 -26.89 29.55
C CYS A 646 21.87 -27.83 30.71
N ILE A 647 20.90 -28.12 31.59
CA ILE A 647 21.06 -29.10 32.68
C ILE A 647 21.47 -30.46 32.11
N GLY A 648 20.78 -30.96 31.09
CA GLY A 648 21.14 -32.23 30.47
C GLY A 648 22.52 -32.22 29.82
N GLY A 649 22.94 -31.10 29.23
CA GLY A 649 24.32 -30.91 28.74
C GLY A 649 25.37 -30.99 29.85
N VAL A 650 25.13 -30.34 30.99
CA VAL A 650 26.01 -30.39 32.17
C VAL A 650 26.13 -31.81 32.73
N LEU A 651 25.01 -32.55 32.81
CA LEU A 651 24.99 -33.93 33.28
C LEU A 651 25.68 -34.88 32.29
N PHE A 652 25.51 -34.67 30.99
CA PHE A 652 26.19 -35.44 29.96
C PHE A 652 27.72 -35.27 30.01
N GLU A 653 28.17 -34.04 30.23
CA GLU A 653 29.59 -33.69 30.39
C GLU A 653 30.18 -34.05 31.76
N GLU A 654 29.35 -34.57 32.68
CA GLU A 654 29.76 -34.95 34.04
C GLU A 654 30.37 -33.77 34.84
N TRP A 655 29.92 -32.54 34.56
CA TRP A 655 30.34 -31.35 35.30
C TRP A 655 29.62 -31.20 36.65
N ALA A 656 28.54 -31.96 36.86
CA ALA A 656 27.76 -32.03 38.08
C ALA A 656 27.17 -33.44 38.26
N ASP A 657 26.95 -33.85 39.52
CA ASP A 657 26.47 -35.20 39.86
C ASP A 657 24.95 -35.36 39.75
N ASN A 658 24.19 -34.26 39.84
CA ASN A 658 22.73 -34.26 39.87
C ASN A 658 22.15 -32.91 39.39
N GLU A 659 20.83 -32.85 39.24
CA GLU A 659 20.11 -31.67 38.76
C GLU A 659 20.36 -30.42 39.62
N GLU A 660 20.41 -30.53 40.95
CA GLU A 660 20.61 -29.38 41.82
C GLU A 660 22.02 -28.80 41.67
N ASP A 661 23.04 -29.64 41.60
CA ASP A 661 24.42 -29.23 41.32
C ASP A 661 24.56 -28.62 39.93
N ALA A 662 23.88 -29.18 38.93
CA ALA A 662 23.89 -28.66 37.57
C ALA A 662 23.27 -27.25 37.51
N LYS A 663 22.12 -27.04 38.17
CA LYS A 663 21.49 -25.71 38.29
C LYS A 663 22.41 -24.70 38.97
N ARG A 664 23.02 -25.07 40.10
CA ARG A 664 23.98 -24.20 40.81
C ARG A 664 25.15 -23.78 39.92
N LEU A 665 25.69 -24.71 39.12
CA LEU A 665 26.80 -24.42 38.21
C LEU A 665 26.37 -23.51 37.03
N LEU A 666 25.17 -23.70 36.49
CA LEU A 666 24.64 -22.85 35.43
C LEU A 666 24.35 -21.43 35.93
N GLU A 667 23.89 -21.29 37.17
CA GLU A 667 23.58 -20.02 37.83
C GLU A 667 24.83 -19.29 38.37
N SER A 668 25.97 -19.98 38.55
CA SER A 668 27.19 -19.38 39.11
C SER A 668 27.92 -18.44 38.14
N GLY A 669 27.61 -18.51 36.84
CA GLY A 669 28.31 -17.77 35.78
C GLY A 669 29.65 -18.40 35.36
N GLU A 670 29.97 -19.61 35.84
CA GLU A 670 31.19 -20.34 35.44
C GLU A 670 31.11 -20.96 34.03
N ILE A 671 29.90 -21.17 33.50
CA ILE A 671 29.68 -21.70 32.16
C ILE A 671 29.60 -20.55 31.16
N ARG A 672 30.41 -20.64 30.10
CA ARG A 672 30.37 -19.71 28.97
C ARG A 672 29.31 -20.17 27.97
N PHE A 673 28.43 -19.26 27.58
CA PHE A 673 27.41 -19.51 26.54
C PHE A 673 27.79 -18.81 25.22
N ILE A 674 27.70 -19.53 24.11
CA ILE A 674 28.02 -19.02 22.77
C ILE A 674 26.92 -19.42 21.78
N PRO A 675 26.36 -18.50 20.98
CA PRO A 675 25.46 -18.87 19.89
C PRO A 675 26.14 -19.82 18.90
N CYS A 676 25.46 -20.89 18.50
CA CYS A 676 25.96 -21.82 17.48
C CYS A 676 26.41 -21.09 16.21
N HIS A 677 25.62 -20.10 15.75
CA HIS A 677 25.91 -19.31 14.56
C HIS A 677 27.24 -18.54 14.61
N HIS A 678 27.79 -18.26 15.81
CA HIS A 678 29.07 -17.56 15.99
C HIS A 678 30.29 -18.46 15.77
N VAL A 679 30.11 -19.78 15.83
CA VAL A 679 31.18 -20.78 15.71
C VAL A 679 30.94 -21.74 14.53
N ASN A 680 30.29 -21.23 13.49
CA ASN A 680 29.91 -21.96 12.27
C ASN A 680 29.02 -23.19 12.54
N ALA A 681 28.32 -23.22 13.67
CA ALA A 681 27.40 -24.28 14.02
C ALA A 681 25.94 -23.82 13.89
N VAL A 682 25.03 -24.78 13.93
CA VAL A 682 23.59 -24.60 14.11
C VAL A 682 23.05 -25.69 15.02
N GLY A 683 22.09 -25.35 15.88
CA GLY A 683 21.48 -26.28 16.83
C GLY A 683 19.95 -26.37 16.67
N PRO A 684 19.37 -27.58 16.61
CA PRO A 684 17.91 -27.73 16.58
C PRO A 684 17.29 -27.40 17.94
N MET A 685 16.13 -26.73 17.93
CA MET A 685 15.36 -26.39 19.14
C MET A 685 16.18 -25.65 20.21
N GLY A 686 16.42 -26.19 21.41
CA GLY A 686 17.31 -25.55 22.38
C GLY A 686 18.75 -25.35 21.89
N GLY A 687 19.18 -26.16 20.91
CA GLY A 687 20.47 -26.03 20.23
C GLY A 687 21.69 -26.31 21.09
N ILE A 688 21.48 -26.90 22.27
CA ILE A 688 22.54 -27.18 23.24
C ILE A 688 23.58 -28.12 22.64
N THR A 689 24.81 -27.64 22.54
CA THR A 689 25.96 -28.40 22.04
C THR A 689 27.14 -28.25 23.00
N THR A 690 27.68 -29.36 23.47
CA THR A 690 28.84 -29.41 24.38
C THR A 690 30.01 -30.15 23.74
N ALA A 691 31.18 -30.10 24.38
CA ALA A 691 32.46 -30.58 23.84
C ALA A 691 32.42 -32.01 23.29
N HIS A 692 31.78 -32.93 24.01
CA HIS A 692 31.78 -34.35 23.67
C HIS A 692 30.58 -34.80 22.86
N MET A 693 29.64 -33.91 22.52
CA MET A 693 28.54 -34.25 21.62
C MET A 693 29.06 -34.40 20.18
N PRO A 694 28.68 -35.47 19.46
CA PRO A 694 29.09 -35.61 18.06
C PRO A 694 28.33 -34.64 17.16
N VAL A 695 29.07 -34.01 16.24
CA VAL A 695 28.55 -33.09 15.24
C VAL A 695 28.88 -33.57 13.83
N TRP A 696 27.95 -33.33 12.91
CA TRP A 696 28.19 -33.43 11.49
C TRP A 696 29.18 -32.37 11.03
N VAL A 697 30.08 -32.75 10.11
CA VAL A 697 30.98 -31.83 9.42
C VAL A 697 30.55 -31.74 7.97
N VAL A 698 29.91 -30.62 7.61
CA VAL A 698 29.58 -30.32 6.22
C VAL A 698 30.56 -29.28 5.69
N GLU A 699 31.20 -29.58 4.56
CA GLU A 699 32.10 -28.66 3.86
C GLU A 699 31.42 -28.21 2.56
N ASN A 700 31.31 -26.90 2.37
CA ASN A 700 30.97 -26.33 1.07
C ASN A 700 32.25 -26.22 0.24
N GLU A 701 32.49 -27.17 -0.66
CA GLU A 701 33.75 -27.26 -1.42
C GLU A 701 33.97 -26.05 -2.34
N THR A 702 32.89 -25.37 -2.75
CA THR A 702 32.97 -24.17 -3.60
C THR A 702 33.70 -23.01 -2.92
N ASP A 703 33.46 -22.80 -1.62
CA ASP A 703 34.05 -21.69 -0.85
C ASP A 703 35.06 -22.16 0.21
N GLY A 704 35.21 -23.48 0.39
CA GLY A 704 36.11 -24.12 1.37
C GLY A 704 35.71 -23.92 2.84
N ASN A 705 34.51 -23.41 3.13
CA ASN A 705 34.02 -23.23 4.49
C ASN A 705 33.29 -24.48 5.01
N ARG A 706 33.25 -24.61 6.33
CA ARG A 706 32.59 -25.72 7.03
C ARG A 706 31.51 -25.24 7.97
N ALA A 707 30.52 -26.09 8.20
CA ALA A 707 29.50 -25.89 9.21
C ALA A 707 29.18 -27.18 9.96
N TYR A 708 28.62 -27.01 11.16
CA TYR A 708 28.43 -28.08 12.14
C TYR A 708 27.01 -28.13 12.69
N CYS A 709 26.52 -29.32 13.02
CA CYS A 709 25.26 -29.52 13.72
C CYS A 709 25.32 -30.85 14.49
N THR A 710 24.73 -30.92 15.68
CA THR A 710 24.63 -32.19 16.44
C THR A 710 23.86 -33.26 15.65
N MET A 711 23.87 -34.51 16.10
CA MET A 711 23.01 -35.54 15.51
C MET A 711 21.57 -35.46 16.06
N ASN A 712 20.60 -35.95 15.28
CA ASN A 712 19.23 -36.08 15.76
C ASN A 712 19.16 -37.21 16.80
N GLU A 713 18.58 -36.91 17.97
CA GLU A 713 18.50 -37.82 19.13
C GLU A 713 17.40 -38.90 19.02
N GLY A 714 16.63 -38.89 17.93
CA GLY A 714 15.51 -39.80 17.72
C GLY A 714 14.18 -39.25 18.22
N ILE A 715 13.26 -40.18 18.44
CA ILE A 715 11.89 -39.93 18.94
C ILE A 715 11.81 -40.02 20.48
N GLY A 716 10.76 -39.44 21.04
CA GLY A 716 10.48 -39.44 22.49
C GLY A 716 11.13 -38.27 23.24
N LYS A 717 11.48 -38.50 24.51
CA LYS A 717 12.16 -37.51 25.35
C LYS A 717 13.59 -37.31 24.87
N VAL A 718 13.93 -36.09 24.50
CA VAL A 718 15.23 -35.73 23.92
C VAL A 718 15.70 -34.36 24.45
N LEU A 719 17.02 -34.17 24.48
CA LEU A 719 17.66 -32.99 25.03
C LEU A 719 17.24 -31.72 24.30
N ARG A 720 17.14 -31.74 22.97
CA ARG A 720 16.78 -30.56 22.18
C ARG A 720 15.43 -29.94 22.59
N PHE A 721 14.52 -30.72 23.18
CA PHE A 721 13.23 -30.24 23.71
C PHE A 721 13.23 -30.06 25.24
N GLY A 722 14.40 -29.97 25.88
CA GLY A 722 14.52 -29.70 27.32
C GLY A 722 14.37 -30.93 28.22
N ALA A 723 14.43 -32.15 27.70
CA ALA A 723 14.44 -33.35 28.53
C ALA A 723 15.85 -33.77 28.94
N TYR A 724 16.04 -34.17 30.20
CA TYR A 724 17.34 -34.50 30.76
C TYR A 724 17.30 -35.69 31.75
N SER A 725 16.32 -36.59 31.59
CA SER A 725 16.27 -37.82 32.39
C SER A 725 17.47 -38.73 32.10
N GLN A 726 17.72 -39.72 32.97
CA GLN A 726 18.82 -40.67 32.79
C GLN A 726 18.80 -41.34 31.41
N GLU A 727 17.62 -41.70 30.89
CA GLU A 727 17.47 -42.24 29.53
C GLU A 727 18.03 -41.32 28.44
N VAL A 728 17.86 -40.00 28.57
CA VAL A 728 18.38 -39.01 27.61
C VAL A 728 19.90 -38.96 27.69
N VAL A 729 20.45 -38.89 28.90
CA VAL A 729 21.91 -38.85 29.12
C VAL A 729 22.58 -40.14 28.63
N ASP A 730 21.98 -41.31 28.89
CA ASP A 730 22.47 -42.60 28.42
C ASP A 730 22.44 -42.68 26.89
N ARG A 731 21.38 -42.16 26.25
CA ARG A 731 21.29 -42.07 24.79
C ARG A 731 22.37 -41.15 24.22
N LEU A 732 22.61 -39.99 24.81
CA LEU A 732 23.69 -39.08 24.39
C LEU A 732 25.08 -39.73 24.51
N ARG A 733 25.31 -40.51 25.57
CA ARG A 733 26.55 -41.30 25.74
C ARG A 733 26.68 -42.37 24.67
N TRP A 734 25.62 -43.13 24.39
CA TRP A 734 25.62 -44.09 23.27
C TRP A 734 25.86 -43.40 21.93
N MET A 735 25.28 -42.21 21.73
CA MET A 735 25.51 -41.43 20.51
C MET A 735 26.99 -41.01 20.38
N ARG A 736 27.62 -40.61 21.48
CA ARG A 736 29.06 -40.28 21.56
C ARG A 736 29.96 -41.50 21.30
N ASP A 737 29.64 -42.62 21.93
CA ASP A 737 30.54 -43.77 22.02
C ASP A 737 30.35 -44.77 20.87
N VAL A 738 29.14 -44.86 20.30
CA VAL A 738 28.77 -45.87 19.29
C VAL A 738 28.27 -45.23 18.00
N LEU A 739 27.18 -44.45 18.03
CA LEU A 739 26.54 -43.94 16.80
C LEU A 739 27.48 -43.04 15.98
N GLY A 740 28.03 -42.00 16.61
CA GLY A 740 28.89 -41.02 15.95
C GLY A 740 30.16 -41.65 15.37
N PRO A 741 30.94 -42.43 16.17
CA PRO A 741 32.11 -43.14 15.66
C PRO A 741 31.80 -44.11 14.52
N THR A 742 30.65 -44.80 14.57
CA THR A 742 30.21 -45.71 13.49
C THR A 742 29.94 -44.93 12.20
N LEU A 743 29.21 -43.82 12.29
CA LEU A 743 28.92 -42.96 11.15
C LEU A 743 30.19 -42.29 10.58
N SER A 744 31.11 -41.85 11.43
CA SER A 744 32.43 -41.34 11.04
C SER A 744 33.18 -42.35 10.19
N ARG A 745 33.28 -43.59 10.68
CA ARG A 745 33.98 -44.69 10.00
C ARG A 745 33.30 -45.03 8.68
N ALA A 746 31.97 -45.09 8.65
CA ALA A 746 31.20 -45.34 7.44
C ALA A 746 31.43 -44.24 6.38
N LEU A 747 31.39 -42.96 6.78
CA LEU A 747 31.66 -41.83 5.88
C LEU A 747 33.09 -41.84 5.33
N LYS A 748 34.08 -42.18 6.16
CA LYS A 748 35.49 -42.30 5.76
C LYS A 748 35.76 -43.39 4.73
N THR A 749 34.83 -44.33 4.51
CA THR A 749 34.92 -45.29 3.39
C THR A 749 34.61 -44.66 2.02
N LYS A 750 34.01 -43.46 2.00
CA LYS A 750 33.69 -42.70 0.79
C LYS A 750 34.83 -41.70 0.54
N GLU A 751 35.61 -41.92 -0.53
CA GLU A 751 36.84 -41.16 -0.83
C GLU A 751 36.68 -39.62 -0.75
N ASN A 752 35.55 -39.09 -1.24
CA ASN A 752 35.28 -37.65 -1.27
C ASN A 752 34.26 -37.19 -0.22
N GLY A 753 33.81 -38.07 0.68
CA GLY A 753 32.61 -37.84 1.50
C GLY A 753 31.31 -38.05 0.71
N LEU A 754 30.18 -37.61 1.29
CA LEU A 754 28.86 -37.79 0.69
C LEU A 754 28.28 -36.45 0.22
N ALA A 755 28.12 -36.29 -1.10
CA ALA A 755 27.53 -35.08 -1.68
C ALA A 755 26.07 -34.93 -1.22
N VAL A 756 25.72 -33.77 -0.67
CA VAL A 756 24.39 -33.57 -0.04
C VAL A 756 23.33 -33.13 -1.05
N ASN A 757 23.67 -32.25 -2.00
CA ASN A 757 22.73 -31.77 -3.02
C ASN A 757 22.00 -32.90 -3.79
N PRO A 758 22.66 -33.98 -4.24
CA PRO A 758 21.97 -35.09 -4.90
C PRO A 758 20.98 -35.86 -4.00
N MET A 759 21.17 -35.83 -2.68
CA MET A 759 20.22 -36.42 -1.73
C MET A 759 19.01 -35.51 -1.57
N ILE A 760 19.23 -34.21 -1.39
CA ILE A 760 18.17 -33.19 -1.32
C ILE A 760 17.31 -33.24 -2.59
N ALA A 761 17.92 -33.20 -3.77
CA ALA A 761 17.20 -33.22 -5.05
C ALA A 761 16.32 -34.47 -5.24
N LYS A 762 16.71 -35.63 -4.70
CA LYS A 762 15.87 -36.85 -4.71
C LYS A 762 14.74 -36.75 -3.69
N ALA A 763 15.07 -36.35 -2.47
CA ALA A 763 14.12 -36.33 -1.36
C ALA A 763 13.01 -35.30 -1.53
N ILE A 764 13.31 -34.13 -2.11
CA ILE A 764 12.31 -33.09 -2.39
C ILE A 764 11.27 -33.59 -3.40
N ALA A 765 11.72 -34.35 -4.41
CA ALA A 765 10.83 -35.01 -5.37
C ALA A 765 10.03 -36.19 -4.77
N MET A 766 10.42 -36.66 -3.57
CA MET A 766 9.71 -37.66 -2.76
C MET A 766 8.87 -37.00 -1.64
N GLY A 767 8.73 -35.69 -1.72
CA GLY A 767 7.82 -34.87 -0.95
C GLY A 767 8.36 -34.31 0.36
N ASP A 768 9.67 -34.31 0.57
CA ASP A 768 10.27 -33.69 1.76
C ASP A 768 10.39 -32.17 1.56
N GLU A 769 10.20 -31.41 2.64
CA GLU A 769 10.53 -29.98 2.70
C GLU A 769 11.72 -29.70 3.63
N PHE A 770 12.26 -30.72 4.28
CA PHE A 770 13.50 -30.71 5.05
C PHE A 770 13.51 -29.98 6.40
N HIS A 771 12.36 -29.53 6.90
CA HIS A 771 12.23 -28.98 8.25
C HIS A 771 11.33 -29.88 9.13
N GLN A 772 10.06 -30.03 8.78
CA GLN A 772 9.09 -30.90 9.46
C GLN A 772 8.96 -32.30 8.86
N ARG A 773 9.23 -32.46 7.56
CA ARG A 773 9.22 -33.75 6.87
C ARG A 773 10.57 -34.01 6.23
N ASN A 774 11.28 -34.98 6.81
CA ASN A 774 12.62 -35.45 6.41
C ASN A 774 12.64 -36.97 6.12
N ILE A 775 11.48 -37.60 5.93
CA ILE A 775 11.34 -39.07 5.82
C ILE A 775 12.14 -39.60 4.63
N ALA A 776 11.96 -38.99 3.45
CA ALA A 776 12.63 -39.44 2.24
C ALA A 776 14.14 -39.21 2.32
N ALA A 777 14.58 -38.07 2.86
CA ALA A 777 15.98 -37.73 3.01
C ALA A 777 16.69 -38.63 4.02
N SER A 778 16.04 -38.94 5.15
CA SER A 778 16.55 -39.90 6.15
C SER A 778 16.67 -41.30 5.55
N LEU A 779 15.69 -41.74 4.75
CA LEU A 779 15.75 -43.01 4.03
C LEU A 779 16.87 -43.04 2.97
N VAL A 780 17.05 -41.96 2.20
CA VAL A 780 18.14 -41.83 1.22
C VAL A 780 19.48 -41.88 1.93
N PHE A 781 19.64 -41.18 3.06
CA PHE A 781 20.86 -41.22 3.85
C PHE A 781 21.15 -42.64 4.38
N LEU A 782 20.16 -43.30 4.99
CA LEU A 782 20.26 -44.69 5.45
C LEU A 782 20.73 -45.61 4.32
N LYS A 783 20.16 -45.48 3.12
CA LYS A 783 20.56 -46.25 1.93
C LYS A 783 22.05 -46.04 1.59
N GLU A 784 22.56 -44.83 1.71
CA GLU A 784 23.96 -44.51 1.36
C GLU A 784 24.98 -45.04 2.39
N VAL A 785 24.61 -45.07 3.66
CA VAL A 785 25.52 -45.45 4.77
C VAL A 785 25.39 -46.91 5.21
N ALA A 786 24.21 -47.54 5.10
CA ALA A 786 24.00 -48.91 5.59
C ALA A 786 24.99 -49.93 5.00
N PRO A 787 25.27 -49.96 3.67
CA PRO A 787 26.28 -50.88 3.12
C PRO A 787 27.67 -50.66 3.72
N ALA A 788 28.06 -49.40 3.94
CA ALA A 788 29.34 -49.07 4.55
C ALA A 788 29.40 -49.55 6.01
N ILE A 789 28.34 -49.33 6.79
CA ILE A 789 28.24 -49.79 8.19
C ILE A 789 28.35 -51.31 8.27
N THR A 790 27.62 -52.05 7.41
CA THR A 790 27.66 -53.52 7.42
C THR A 790 29.06 -54.08 7.11
N ALA A 791 29.86 -53.35 6.35
CA ALA A 791 31.22 -53.73 5.98
C ALA A 791 32.29 -53.34 7.02
N LEU A 792 31.94 -52.59 8.07
CA LEU A 792 32.90 -52.20 9.12
C LEU A 792 33.31 -53.40 9.97
N ASP A 793 34.57 -53.41 10.41
CA ASP A 793 35.07 -54.33 11.43
C ASP A 793 34.75 -53.78 12.82
N MET A 794 33.62 -54.19 13.40
CA MET A 794 33.12 -53.76 14.70
C MET A 794 32.08 -54.76 15.24
N ASP A 795 31.62 -54.55 16.47
CA ASP A 795 30.59 -55.39 17.10
C ASP A 795 29.31 -55.46 16.23
N GLU A 796 28.76 -56.67 16.08
CA GLU A 796 27.60 -56.92 15.23
C GLU A 796 26.31 -56.32 15.81
N GLN A 797 26.18 -56.29 17.14
CA GLN A 797 25.01 -55.69 17.78
C GLN A 797 25.02 -54.17 17.58
N ASP A 798 26.18 -53.52 17.73
CA ASP A 798 26.32 -52.08 17.48
C ASP A 798 25.94 -51.71 16.03
N LYS A 799 26.31 -52.54 15.03
CA LYS A 799 25.89 -52.32 13.63
C LYS A 799 24.37 -52.37 13.50
N ILE A 800 23.74 -53.38 14.10
CA ILE A 800 22.29 -53.56 14.08
C ILE A 800 21.60 -52.37 14.74
N ASP A 801 22.05 -51.98 15.94
CA ASP A 801 21.46 -50.90 16.72
C ASP A 801 21.57 -49.55 16.00
N VAL A 802 22.72 -49.27 15.37
CA VAL A 802 22.90 -48.06 14.56
C VAL A 802 21.97 -48.05 13.34
N ILE A 803 21.91 -49.14 12.58
CA ILE A 803 21.04 -49.23 11.39
C ILE A 803 19.57 -49.12 11.80
N GLN A 804 19.18 -49.79 12.89
CA GLN A 804 17.82 -49.75 13.41
C GLN A 804 17.45 -48.34 13.89
N PHE A 805 18.32 -47.66 14.63
CA PHE A 805 18.12 -46.28 15.06
C PHE A 805 17.90 -45.32 13.87
N LEU A 806 18.70 -45.47 12.81
CA LEU A 806 18.53 -44.68 11.59
C LEU A 806 17.22 -45.00 10.86
N ALA A 807 16.80 -46.26 10.86
CA ALA A 807 15.54 -46.70 10.25
C ALA A 807 14.30 -46.20 11.01
N ASP A 808 14.39 -46.08 12.34
CA ASP A 808 13.29 -45.62 13.19
C ASP A 808 13.21 -44.09 13.29
N THR A 809 14.26 -43.36 12.88
CA THR A 809 14.35 -41.91 13.03
C THR A 809 14.09 -41.18 11.71
N ASP A 810 12.81 -40.95 11.39
CA ASP A 810 12.36 -40.24 10.19
C ASP A 810 12.89 -38.80 10.06
N GLN A 811 13.25 -38.17 11.18
CA GLN A 811 13.76 -36.80 11.24
C GLN A 811 15.30 -36.69 11.21
N PHE A 812 16.02 -37.79 11.02
CA PHE A 812 17.48 -37.84 11.19
C PHE A 812 18.23 -36.85 10.27
N PHE A 813 17.75 -36.68 9.04
CA PHE A 813 18.37 -35.81 8.04
C PHE A 813 18.26 -34.30 8.33
N LEU A 814 17.31 -33.87 9.18
CA LEU A 814 17.14 -32.44 9.52
C LEU A 814 18.47 -31.79 9.93
N ASN A 815 19.22 -32.45 10.80
CA ASN A 815 20.47 -31.91 11.31
C ASN A 815 21.56 -31.80 10.22
N ILE A 816 21.58 -32.72 9.25
CA ILE A 816 22.45 -32.65 8.07
C ILE A 816 22.02 -31.49 7.17
N MET A 817 20.71 -31.32 6.96
CA MET A 817 20.16 -30.20 6.19
C MET A 817 20.50 -28.85 6.85
N MET A 818 20.39 -28.74 8.17
CA MET A 818 20.75 -27.52 8.91
C MET A 818 22.23 -27.17 8.74
N ALA A 819 23.15 -28.12 8.95
CA ALA A 819 24.58 -27.90 8.71
C ALA A 819 24.86 -27.52 7.25
N THR A 820 24.16 -28.15 6.31
CA THR A 820 24.25 -27.85 4.88
C THR A 820 23.80 -26.42 4.59
N GLY A 821 22.64 -26.01 5.10
CA GLY A 821 22.13 -24.66 4.92
C GLY A 821 23.05 -23.60 5.53
N LYS A 822 23.60 -23.87 6.73
CA LYS A 822 24.61 -23.00 7.35
C LYS A 822 25.87 -22.88 6.49
N ALA A 823 26.40 -23.98 5.95
CA ALA A 823 27.58 -23.95 5.08
C ALA A 823 27.34 -23.15 3.80
N ILE A 824 26.17 -23.29 3.17
CA ILE A 824 25.78 -22.55 1.97
C ILE A 824 25.65 -21.06 2.29
N MET A 825 24.85 -20.72 3.31
CA MET A 825 24.54 -19.32 3.61
C MET A 825 25.72 -18.56 4.22
N ASP A 826 26.62 -19.22 4.95
CA ASP A 826 27.87 -18.59 5.39
C ASP A 826 28.82 -18.26 4.23
N GLY A 827 28.77 -19.04 3.15
CA GLY A 827 29.48 -18.72 1.90
C GLY A 827 28.90 -17.45 1.26
N ALA A 828 27.58 -17.40 1.12
CA ALA A 828 26.85 -16.26 0.55
C ALA A 828 27.01 -14.97 1.38
N ARG A 829 27.02 -15.08 2.71
CA ARG A 829 27.22 -13.96 3.65
C ARG A 829 28.52 -13.18 3.42
N LYS A 830 29.57 -13.84 2.91
CA LYS A 830 30.87 -13.21 2.64
C LYS A 830 30.85 -12.22 1.46
N VAL A 831 29.76 -12.14 0.70
CA VAL A 831 29.60 -11.13 -0.36
C VAL A 831 29.52 -9.72 0.24
N THR A 832 28.99 -9.56 1.46
CA THR A 832 28.96 -8.27 2.20
C THR A 832 28.24 -7.10 1.52
N GLU A 833 27.43 -7.40 0.51
CA GLU A 833 26.59 -6.49 -0.27
C GLU A 833 25.16 -7.05 -0.34
N GLY A 834 24.18 -6.19 -0.60
CA GLY A 834 22.79 -6.58 -0.77
C GLY A 834 22.01 -6.84 0.53
N THR A 835 20.75 -7.17 0.37
CA THR A 835 19.73 -7.30 1.43
C THR A 835 19.21 -8.72 1.60
N VAL A 836 19.81 -9.70 0.91
CA VAL A 836 19.46 -11.12 1.06
C VAL A 836 19.75 -11.59 2.50
N VAL A 837 18.77 -12.22 3.12
CA VAL A 837 18.89 -12.85 4.44
C VAL A 837 19.80 -14.07 4.36
N THR A 838 20.75 -14.16 5.29
CA THR A 838 21.80 -15.21 5.34
C THR A 838 21.78 -16.03 6.61
N ALA A 839 20.97 -15.64 7.60
CA ALA A 839 20.65 -16.46 8.74
C ALA A 839 19.31 -16.02 9.32
N MET A 840 18.51 -17.00 9.75
CA MET A 840 17.36 -16.82 10.62
C MET A 840 17.48 -17.83 11.77
N CYS A 841 17.31 -17.37 13.01
CA CYS A 841 17.34 -18.23 14.18
C CYS A 841 16.59 -17.60 15.37
N ARG A 842 16.32 -18.40 16.40
CA ARG A 842 15.57 -17.96 17.58
C ARG A 842 15.97 -18.72 18.82
N ASN A 843 15.87 -18.08 19.98
CA ASN A 843 16.26 -18.64 21.29
C ASN A 843 15.11 -18.71 22.30
N GLY A 844 13.86 -18.46 21.86
CA GLY A 844 12.67 -18.47 22.71
C GLY A 844 12.41 -17.16 23.44
N VAL A 845 13.23 -16.14 23.19
CA VAL A 845 13.01 -14.75 23.62
C VAL A 845 13.10 -13.83 22.41
N ASP A 846 14.21 -13.94 21.67
CA ASP A 846 14.50 -13.15 20.50
C ASP A 846 14.54 -14.03 19.25
N PHE A 847 13.94 -13.51 18.18
CA PHE A 847 14.22 -13.94 16.81
C PHE A 847 15.31 -13.04 16.23
N GLY A 848 16.31 -13.63 15.57
CA GLY A 848 17.44 -12.92 14.97
C GLY A 848 17.59 -13.22 13.49
N ILE A 849 17.91 -12.17 12.71
CA ILE A 849 18.34 -12.31 11.32
C ILE A 849 19.70 -11.69 11.07
N ARG A 850 20.36 -12.15 10.01
CA ARG A 850 21.50 -11.50 9.37
C ARG A 850 21.21 -11.30 7.89
N ILE A 851 21.61 -10.17 7.32
CA ILE A 851 21.58 -9.93 5.87
C ILE A 851 23.00 -9.85 5.31
N ALA A 852 23.19 -10.23 4.04
CA ALA A 852 24.49 -10.28 3.38
C ALA A 852 25.26 -8.95 3.51
N GLY A 853 24.61 -7.82 3.21
CA GLY A 853 25.17 -6.46 3.30
C GLY A 853 25.71 -6.05 4.66
N MET A 854 25.32 -6.74 5.73
CA MET A 854 25.69 -6.40 7.11
C MET A 854 26.57 -7.48 7.80
N GLY A 855 26.96 -8.53 7.07
CA GLY A 855 27.91 -9.53 7.53
C GLY A 855 27.47 -10.29 8.79
N ASP A 856 28.18 -10.11 9.91
CA ASP A 856 27.92 -10.81 11.18
C ASP A 856 26.93 -10.10 12.12
N THR A 857 26.46 -8.91 11.74
CA THR A 857 25.55 -8.09 12.55
C THR A 857 24.18 -8.76 12.69
N TRP A 858 23.72 -8.92 13.93
CA TRP A 858 22.39 -9.43 14.25
C TRP A 858 21.36 -8.29 14.33
N PHE A 859 20.20 -8.52 13.75
CA PHE A 859 19.01 -7.70 13.94
C PHE A 859 17.93 -8.55 14.60
N THR A 860 17.38 -8.09 15.71
CA THR A 860 16.48 -8.89 16.54
C THR A 860 15.12 -8.25 16.76
N GLY A 861 14.12 -9.10 16.97
CA GLY A 861 12.77 -8.76 17.45
C GLY A 861 12.26 -9.84 18.41
N PRO A 862 11.17 -9.58 19.14
CA PRO A 862 10.59 -10.55 20.07
C PRO A 862 10.10 -11.77 19.30
N VAL A 863 10.40 -12.97 19.80
CA VAL A 863 9.95 -14.19 19.14
C VAL A 863 8.44 -14.36 19.25
N ASN A 864 7.85 -14.94 18.20
CA ASN A 864 6.44 -15.35 18.21
C ASN A 864 6.28 -16.78 18.75
N THR A 865 5.07 -17.10 19.20
CA THR A 865 4.71 -18.48 19.58
C THR A 865 4.19 -19.24 18.35
N PRO A 866 4.68 -20.45 18.06
CA PRO A 866 4.19 -21.24 16.94
C PRO A 866 2.70 -21.58 17.09
N GLN A 867 1.99 -21.57 15.95
CA GLN A 867 0.57 -21.96 15.87
C GLN A 867 0.43 -23.20 15.00
N GLY A 868 -0.35 -24.17 15.45
CA GLY A 868 -0.56 -25.39 14.69
C GLY A 868 -1.37 -26.43 15.45
N LEU A 869 -1.10 -27.70 15.18
CA LEU A 869 -1.77 -28.81 15.83
C LEU A 869 -0.99 -29.28 17.06
N TYR A 870 -1.74 -29.44 18.14
CA TYR A 870 -1.26 -29.97 19.41
C TYR A 870 -1.60 -31.45 19.53
N PHE A 871 -0.72 -32.21 20.17
CA PHE A 871 -0.99 -33.59 20.54
C PHE A 871 -2.11 -33.66 21.57
N THR A 872 -2.85 -34.76 21.58
CA THR A 872 -3.98 -34.97 22.49
C THR A 872 -3.59 -34.67 23.95
N GLY A 873 -4.27 -33.70 24.56
CA GLY A 873 -4.05 -33.30 25.95
C GLY A 873 -3.20 -32.04 26.15
N TYR A 874 -2.75 -31.39 25.06
CA TYR A 874 -2.04 -30.11 25.09
C TYR A 874 -2.77 -29.05 24.25
N ASP A 875 -2.51 -27.78 24.54
CA ASP A 875 -2.97 -26.65 23.75
C ASP A 875 -1.90 -25.52 23.69
N GLY A 876 -2.29 -24.36 23.16
CA GLY A 876 -1.40 -23.21 22.98
C GLY A 876 -0.82 -22.64 24.27
N GLU A 877 -1.49 -22.81 25.41
CA GLU A 877 -1.00 -22.31 26.69
C GLU A 877 0.21 -23.12 27.18
N ASP A 878 0.37 -24.36 26.73
CA ASP A 878 1.48 -25.23 27.10
C ASP A 878 2.75 -24.97 26.25
N ALA A 879 2.63 -24.22 25.16
CA ALA A 879 3.69 -24.00 24.20
C ALA A 879 4.82 -23.11 24.75
N CYS A 880 6.06 -23.55 24.50
CA CYS A 880 7.23 -22.67 24.56
C CYS A 880 7.21 -21.72 23.36
N PRO A 881 7.61 -20.44 23.52
CA PRO A 881 7.93 -19.57 22.39
C PRO A 881 8.99 -20.20 21.48
N ASP A 882 9.04 -19.79 20.20
CA ASP A 882 9.81 -20.51 19.17
C ASP A 882 11.33 -20.54 19.45
N ILE A 883 11.96 -21.70 19.27
CA ILE A 883 13.37 -21.97 19.59
C ILE A 883 14.05 -22.73 18.45
N GLY A 884 15.32 -22.45 18.19
CA GLY A 884 16.19 -23.22 17.29
C GLY A 884 16.90 -22.40 16.22
N ASP A 885 17.90 -23.01 15.60
CA ASP A 885 18.55 -22.51 14.38
C ASP A 885 17.97 -23.15 13.11
N SER A 886 16.95 -24.01 13.24
CA SER A 886 16.37 -24.75 12.12
C SER A 886 15.73 -23.86 11.04
N ALA A 887 15.41 -22.59 11.36
CA ALA A 887 15.03 -21.57 10.39
C ALA A 887 16.12 -21.24 9.34
N ILE A 888 17.34 -21.76 9.52
CA ILE A 888 18.37 -21.78 8.46
C ILE A 888 17.91 -22.57 7.23
N THR A 889 16.97 -23.51 7.38
CA THR A 889 16.42 -24.28 6.25
C THR A 889 15.53 -23.40 5.35
N GLU A 890 14.62 -22.60 5.92
CA GLU A 890 13.88 -21.57 5.20
C GLU A 890 14.78 -20.49 4.63
N THR A 891 15.88 -20.15 5.31
CA THR A 891 16.85 -19.17 4.79
C THR A 891 17.45 -19.62 3.45
N VAL A 892 17.61 -20.94 3.23
CA VAL A 892 18.06 -21.53 1.96
C VAL A 892 16.92 -21.67 0.94
N GLY A 893 15.68 -21.51 1.38
CA GLY A 893 14.46 -21.56 0.57
C GLY A 893 13.68 -22.87 0.64
N VAL A 894 14.04 -23.79 1.53
CA VAL A 894 13.25 -25.01 1.80
C VAL A 894 12.34 -24.79 3.03
N GLY A 895 11.90 -25.85 3.71
CA GLY A 895 11.06 -25.76 4.90
C GLY A 895 9.66 -25.23 4.61
N GLY A 896 9.17 -24.31 5.46
CA GLY A 896 7.88 -23.63 5.26
C GLY A 896 7.74 -22.96 3.89
N MET A 897 8.83 -22.46 3.32
CA MET A 897 8.80 -21.82 1.99
C MET A 897 8.57 -22.81 0.85
N ALA A 898 8.99 -24.06 1.03
CA ALA A 898 8.80 -25.15 0.07
C ALA A 898 7.66 -26.10 0.47
N MET A 899 6.65 -25.61 1.21
CA MET A 899 5.53 -26.42 1.68
C MET A 899 4.82 -27.18 0.55
N ILE A 900 4.77 -26.61 -0.66
CA ILE A 900 4.24 -27.28 -1.87
C ILE A 900 4.99 -28.57 -2.25
N ALA A 901 6.25 -28.74 -1.84
CA ALA A 901 6.97 -30.00 -1.99
C ALA A 901 6.38 -31.09 -1.08
N ALA A 902 5.88 -30.72 0.10
CA ALA A 902 5.39 -31.64 1.10
C ALA A 902 3.90 -31.42 1.46
N PRO A 903 2.92 -31.57 0.54
CA PRO A 903 1.50 -31.32 0.85
C PRO A 903 0.95 -32.15 2.02
N ALA A 904 1.58 -33.28 2.35
CA ALA A 904 1.20 -34.08 3.52
C ALA A 904 1.52 -33.37 4.86
N VAL A 905 2.49 -32.46 4.89
CA VAL A 905 2.92 -31.74 6.09
C VAL A 905 1.89 -30.71 6.54
N THR A 906 1.11 -30.14 5.61
CA THR A 906 0.15 -29.06 5.92
C THR A 906 -0.79 -29.50 7.04
N ARG A 907 -1.40 -30.68 6.88
CA ARG A 907 -2.28 -31.29 7.87
C ARG A 907 -1.64 -31.53 9.22
N PHE A 908 -0.32 -31.62 9.30
CA PHE A 908 0.39 -31.83 10.56
C PHE A 908 0.78 -30.51 11.23
N VAL A 909 1.06 -29.46 10.45
CA VAL A 909 1.35 -28.11 10.95
C VAL A 909 0.10 -27.23 11.08
N GLY A 910 -1.09 -27.76 10.80
CA GLY A 910 -2.36 -27.03 10.89
C GLY A 910 -2.65 -26.10 9.71
N ALA A 911 -1.81 -26.09 8.66
CA ALA A 911 -2.14 -25.48 7.38
C ALA A 911 -3.05 -26.45 6.61
N GLY A 912 -4.14 -26.03 5.96
CA GLY A 912 -5.14 -26.99 5.47
C GLY A 912 -4.66 -28.04 4.45
N GLY A 913 -4.88 -27.80 3.16
CA GLY A 913 -4.66 -28.78 2.08
C GLY A 913 -3.53 -28.43 1.11
N TYR A 914 -3.52 -29.11 -0.05
CA TYR A 914 -2.60 -28.83 -1.15
C TYR A 914 -2.69 -27.37 -1.63
N GLU A 915 -3.90 -26.82 -1.76
CA GLU A 915 -4.09 -25.42 -2.17
C GLU A 915 -3.48 -24.43 -1.18
N ASP A 916 -3.47 -24.76 0.13
CA ASP A 916 -2.82 -23.93 1.14
C ASP A 916 -1.31 -24.03 1.05
N ALA A 917 -0.77 -25.22 0.74
CA ALA A 917 0.65 -25.40 0.45
C ALA A 917 1.08 -24.58 -0.77
N LEU A 918 0.28 -24.62 -1.84
CA LEU A 918 0.53 -23.90 -3.09
C LEU A 918 0.46 -22.38 -2.86
N ARG A 919 -0.59 -21.90 -2.18
CA ARG A 919 -0.74 -20.50 -1.83
C ARG A 919 0.42 -20.01 -0.96
N THR A 920 0.76 -20.75 0.09
CA THR A 920 1.89 -20.44 0.97
C THR A 920 3.18 -20.31 0.19
N SER A 921 3.54 -21.32 -0.63
CA SER A 921 4.76 -21.26 -1.43
C SER A 921 4.74 -20.15 -2.49
N ASN A 922 3.59 -19.85 -3.11
CA ASN A 922 3.45 -18.71 -4.03
C ASN A 922 3.63 -17.38 -3.31
N THR A 923 3.03 -17.18 -2.13
CA THR A 923 3.24 -15.96 -1.32
C THR A 923 4.71 -15.78 -0.95
N MET A 924 5.43 -16.87 -0.66
CA MET A 924 6.87 -16.80 -0.40
C MET A 924 7.69 -16.40 -1.64
N THR A 925 7.17 -16.56 -2.86
CA THR A 925 7.85 -16.04 -4.06
C THR A 925 7.85 -14.52 -4.11
N GLU A 926 6.88 -13.85 -3.49
CA GLU A 926 6.77 -12.38 -3.48
C GLU A 926 7.88 -11.70 -2.66
N ILE A 927 8.51 -12.44 -1.75
CA ILE A 927 9.61 -11.96 -0.88
C ILE A 927 10.96 -12.56 -1.24
N THR A 928 11.04 -13.31 -2.35
CA THR A 928 12.28 -13.90 -2.84
C THR A 928 12.61 -13.47 -4.24
N ILE A 929 13.90 -13.51 -4.58
CA ILE A 929 14.40 -12.95 -5.84
C ILE A 929 14.24 -13.91 -7.02
N ALA A 930 14.41 -15.21 -6.79
CA ALA A 930 14.42 -16.21 -7.85
C ALA A 930 13.98 -17.59 -7.37
N HIS A 931 14.11 -18.59 -8.26
CA HIS A 931 13.94 -20.01 -7.95
C HIS A 931 15.27 -20.75 -8.04
N ASN A 932 15.56 -21.63 -7.08
CA ASN A 932 16.80 -22.41 -7.04
C ASN A 932 16.74 -23.60 -8.02
N PRO A 933 17.58 -23.62 -9.08
CA PRO A 933 17.52 -24.69 -10.09
C PRO A 933 18.01 -26.05 -9.58
N ASN A 934 18.70 -26.10 -8.43
CA ASN A 934 19.21 -27.35 -7.86
C ASN A 934 18.13 -28.15 -7.12
N TYR A 935 17.06 -27.49 -6.66
CA TYR A 935 16.02 -28.07 -5.80
C TYR A 935 14.65 -27.94 -6.49
N ILE A 936 14.41 -28.79 -7.49
CA ILE A 936 13.20 -28.76 -8.32
C ILE A 936 12.05 -29.48 -7.62
N ILE A 937 10.86 -28.84 -7.59
CA ILE A 937 9.66 -29.37 -6.95
C ILE A 937 8.65 -29.84 -8.01
N PRO A 938 8.43 -31.16 -8.18
CA PRO A 938 7.50 -31.68 -9.19
C PRO A 938 6.06 -31.21 -9.03
N THR A 939 5.57 -31.11 -7.79
CA THR A 939 4.20 -30.65 -7.45
C THR A 939 3.97 -29.17 -7.70
N TRP A 940 5.03 -28.40 -7.98
CA TRP A 940 4.98 -26.99 -8.33
C TRP A 940 5.35 -26.75 -9.79
N ASN A 941 4.92 -27.66 -10.66
CA ASN A 941 5.23 -27.65 -12.10
C ASN A 941 6.73 -27.52 -12.39
N PHE A 942 7.55 -28.25 -11.63
CA PHE A 942 9.01 -28.27 -11.76
C PHE A 942 9.70 -26.90 -11.59
N LYS A 943 9.06 -25.96 -10.87
CA LYS A 943 9.75 -24.78 -10.35
C LYS A 943 10.80 -25.19 -9.30
N GLY A 944 11.88 -24.41 -9.21
CA GLY A 944 12.83 -24.52 -8.11
C GLY A 944 12.23 -24.03 -6.79
N THR A 945 12.82 -24.39 -5.65
CA THR A 945 12.49 -23.77 -4.35
C THR A 945 12.72 -22.26 -4.40
N CYS A 946 12.12 -21.49 -3.49
CA CYS A 946 12.42 -20.07 -3.36
C CYS A 946 13.94 -19.82 -3.18
N LEU A 947 14.45 -18.70 -3.67
CA LEU A 947 15.88 -18.37 -3.61
C LEU A 947 16.07 -16.88 -3.35
N GLY A 948 16.87 -16.57 -2.33
CA GLY A 948 17.24 -15.21 -1.96
C GLY A 948 16.08 -14.47 -1.30
N LEU A 949 15.81 -14.78 -0.03
CA LEU A 949 14.87 -14.03 0.79
C LEU A 949 15.38 -12.59 0.95
N ASP A 950 14.69 -11.61 0.35
CA ASP A 950 15.11 -10.21 0.36
C ASP A 950 14.41 -9.44 1.50
N ALA A 951 15.20 -8.92 2.44
CA ALA A 951 14.65 -8.13 3.54
C ALA A 951 13.91 -6.86 3.09
N ARG A 952 14.24 -6.28 1.92
CA ARG A 952 13.48 -5.15 1.35
C ARG A 952 12.08 -5.56 0.98
N LEU A 953 11.92 -6.69 0.28
CA LEU A 953 10.60 -7.18 -0.14
C LEU A 953 9.74 -7.60 1.05
N VAL A 954 10.35 -8.21 2.08
CA VAL A 954 9.65 -8.53 3.34
C VAL A 954 9.04 -7.28 3.96
N VAL A 955 9.81 -6.18 4.05
CA VAL A 955 9.29 -4.93 4.62
C VAL A 955 8.33 -4.26 3.65
N GLU A 956 8.68 -4.11 2.38
CA GLU A 956 7.86 -3.45 1.37
C GLU A 956 6.46 -4.05 1.26
N LYS A 957 6.37 -5.38 1.20
CA LYS A 957 5.10 -6.11 1.02
C LYS A 957 4.39 -6.43 2.33
N ASP A 958 5.02 -6.20 3.47
CA ASP A 958 4.49 -6.62 4.79
C ASP A 958 4.22 -8.14 4.85
N ILE A 959 5.03 -8.94 4.13
CA ILE A 959 4.94 -10.40 4.08
C ILE A 959 6.17 -10.97 4.78
N THR A 960 5.96 -11.71 5.87
CA THR A 960 7.06 -12.37 6.61
C THR A 960 7.21 -13.85 6.20
N PRO A 961 8.45 -14.38 6.20
CA PRO A 961 8.70 -15.80 5.91
C PRO A 961 7.89 -16.75 6.79
N VAL A 962 7.29 -17.78 6.20
CA VAL A 962 6.67 -18.86 6.96
C VAL A 962 7.71 -19.92 7.34
N ILE A 963 7.78 -20.26 8.62
CA ILE A 963 8.70 -21.25 9.18
C ILE A 963 7.89 -22.41 9.72
N ASN A 964 8.18 -23.63 9.23
CA ASN A 964 7.62 -24.84 9.81
C ASN A 964 8.40 -25.20 11.08
N THR A 965 7.77 -25.46 12.21
CA THR A 965 8.51 -25.69 13.47
C THR A 965 7.82 -26.70 14.40
N GLY A 966 8.61 -27.36 15.23
CA GLY A 966 8.10 -28.25 16.26
C GLY A 966 7.70 -27.43 17.48
N ILE A 967 6.60 -27.79 18.13
CA ILE A 967 6.13 -27.08 19.33
C ILE A 967 6.67 -27.82 20.55
N ALA A 968 7.56 -27.17 21.29
CA ALA A 968 8.08 -27.68 22.56
C ALA A 968 7.17 -27.27 23.72
N HIS A 969 7.08 -28.10 24.75
CA HIS A 969 6.41 -27.72 25.99
C HIS A 969 7.23 -26.67 26.76
N LYS A 970 6.58 -25.68 27.40
CA LYS A 970 7.24 -24.62 28.19
C LYS A 970 7.87 -25.11 29.50
N ILE A 971 7.41 -26.25 30.00
CA ILE A 971 8.00 -26.94 31.16
C ILE A 971 9.01 -27.98 30.66
N PRO A 972 10.27 -27.98 31.18
CA PRO A 972 11.28 -28.96 30.84
C PRO A 972 10.83 -30.41 31.04
N GLY A 973 11.40 -31.33 30.25
CA GLY A 973 11.17 -32.77 30.43
C GLY A 973 9.97 -33.38 29.70
N TYR A 974 9.00 -32.57 29.26
CA TYR A 974 7.83 -33.04 28.52
C TYR A 974 8.12 -33.32 27.05
N GLY A 975 9.00 -32.54 26.41
CA GLY A 975 9.40 -32.73 25.03
C GLY A 975 8.51 -31.98 24.03
N GLN A 976 8.35 -32.56 22.84
CA GLN A 976 7.50 -32.03 21.79
C GLN A 976 6.02 -32.31 22.09
N ILE A 977 5.17 -31.30 21.89
CA ILE A 977 3.72 -31.35 22.15
C ILE A 977 2.88 -30.99 20.93
N GLY A 978 3.52 -30.71 19.80
CA GLY A 978 2.83 -30.39 18.56
C GLY A 978 3.77 -30.00 17.43
N ALA A 979 3.19 -29.54 16.33
CA ALA A 979 3.89 -28.95 15.21
C ALA A 979 3.02 -27.84 14.59
N GLY A 980 3.68 -26.85 14.02
CA GLY A 980 2.99 -25.67 13.53
C GLY A 980 3.83 -24.83 12.61
N THR A 981 3.29 -23.66 12.29
CA THR A 981 3.96 -22.59 11.59
C THR A 981 4.20 -21.42 12.52
N VAL A 982 5.24 -20.66 12.23
CA VAL A 982 5.54 -19.39 12.91
C VAL A 982 6.12 -18.42 11.90
N HIS A 983 5.90 -17.14 12.15
CA HIS A 983 6.46 -16.05 11.35
C HIS A 983 7.46 -15.27 12.18
N PRO A 984 8.60 -14.84 11.61
CA PRO A 984 9.52 -13.95 12.29
C PRO A 984 8.87 -12.57 12.50
N PRO A 985 9.24 -11.83 13.56
CA PRO A 985 8.76 -10.47 13.77
C PRO A 985 9.31 -9.55 12.67
N ILE A 986 8.45 -8.75 12.01
CA ILE A 986 8.88 -7.87 10.91
C ILE A 986 9.93 -6.84 11.34
N GLU A 987 9.95 -6.49 12.63
CA GLU A 987 10.89 -5.58 13.27
C GLU A 987 12.37 -5.91 13.00
N CYS A 988 12.72 -7.20 12.94
CA CYS A 988 14.12 -7.57 12.67
C CYS A 988 14.53 -7.22 11.22
N PHE A 989 13.60 -7.26 10.26
CA PHE A 989 13.83 -6.87 8.87
C PHE A 989 13.90 -5.35 8.72
N LYS A 990 12.97 -4.60 9.35
CA LYS A 990 12.99 -3.13 9.38
C LYS A 990 14.34 -2.59 9.88
N LYS A 991 14.82 -3.12 11.02
CA LYS A 991 16.14 -2.75 11.58
C LYS A 991 17.29 -3.08 10.63
N ALA A 992 17.22 -4.21 9.94
CA ALA A 992 18.27 -4.64 9.01
C ALA A 992 18.35 -3.71 7.78
N ILE A 993 17.21 -3.38 7.16
CA ILE A 993 17.18 -2.52 5.98
C ILE A 993 17.57 -1.08 6.31
N LEU A 994 17.12 -0.54 7.45
CA LEU A 994 17.50 0.80 7.91
C LEU A 994 19.01 0.88 8.15
N ALA A 995 19.59 -0.11 8.83
CA ALA A 995 21.02 -0.14 9.08
C ALA A 995 21.83 -0.28 7.78
N TYR A 996 21.33 -1.02 6.80
CA TYR A 996 21.98 -1.13 5.50
C TYR A 996 21.87 0.16 4.70
N ALA A 997 20.71 0.82 4.67
CA ALA A 997 20.56 2.13 4.05
C ALA A 997 21.51 3.18 4.68
N LYS A 998 21.63 3.20 6.02
CA LYS A 998 22.60 4.06 6.73
C LYS A 998 24.05 3.73 6.36
N LYS A 999 24.40 2.45 6.18
CA LYS A 999 25.73 2.04 5.67
C LYS A 999 25.99 2.62 4.27
N LEU A 1000 24.96 2.72 3.44
CA LEU A 1000 25.03 3.23 2.07
C LEU A 1000 24.87 4.77 1.96
N GLY A 1001 24.67 5.48 3.07
CA GLY A 1001 24.63 6.95 3.11
C GLY A 1001 23.24 7.58 3.21
N TYR A 1002 22.20 6.83 3.58
CA TYR A 1002 20.91 7.40 3.92
C TYR A 1002 21.02 8.27 5.19
N GLU A 1003 20.51 9.51 5.12
CA GLU A 1003 20.38 10.46 6.22
C GLU A 1003 18.88 10.67 6.54
N ASP A 1004 18.55 10.75 7.83
CA ASP A 1004 17.16 10.78 8.33
C ASP A 1004 16.42 12.10 8.00
#